data_AF-A0A7X7FRB5-F1
#
_entry.id   AF-A0A7X7FRB5-F1
#
_cell.length_a   1.000
_cell.length_b   1.000
_cell.length_c   1.000
_cell.angle_alpha   90.00
_cell.angle_beta   90.00
_cell.angle_gamma   90.00
#
_symmetry.space_group_name_H-M   'P 1'
#
loop_
_entity.id
_entity.type
_entity.pdbx_description
1 polymer ?
#
loop_
_entity_poly.entity_id
_entity_poly.type
_entity_poly.pdbx_seq_one_letter_code
_entity_poly.pdbx_strand_id
1 'polypeptide(L)'
;MGAAARWAREMNREDINNDRWRRIFMEYHSNAAGCSGGPPCSAKGTVALYNEGSAGTANQLLYAQTVGQKLEVDMKALDDGFEYLWGSRYPNTYHASFAYGAISTGNNGDEFDATIMEVAFHDNVEDAANMLNTAVRDAVARSTLQGIITFLSNSTTFPGTQVPLAFPPEPPAEVRAIDNGAGGIVVTWAASPTGAALGHAATGYKVYRSTNGYGFGNPVDAGSALTITLTDVPADTTTYLRVAAYNAGGESLPSRTMAVRRKTDFSTSLLIVDGYNRVSRHQNAVQVIPAGAMQRPIARKVNSFDYVVQHATAMATSDTAFDYAENNAVISGAVSLGNYRAVVWILGQESTADKTFDVTEQALATAYLNAGGNLFVSGSEIGYELDGQSAGRVFYENMLRANYEADDAGVSSVTGSGGILADVGVFDFDTANGAAYAVNSPDRIAPQGGATAILSYGGGNGTAGIEYDSGTYRVVVFGFPFEAISAYSARSAVMQRVLGYILPPLGCPYSPDVITGFEGYADGTHVMFQDPRYSGSTLAHLAMTPNSAVVSSEVPAYAGGKTSRVDWAWLDASPTRWLRLTTHSAANVPNPTIDLRRPVRVRLRLDSGSFRLSLGIRETGVDVPIGENGGASGTIEWVGATSVVPSGGPVGILVSAEPGVWQTITFSPSLAPVQPMTGDGYLSAAYDKGVLEHLAFTITDTIGPITVYLDGIEQPCPPKADFDADGDVDQVDFGFLQGCLSGTSVPQDAPECQAAKLDADGDVDRDDCNLFLMCLSGPGMPADPNCLN
;
A
#
# COMPACT_ATOMS: atom_id res chain seq x y z
N MET A 1 17.00 22.61 47.58
CA MET A 1 17.36 21.70 46.46
C MET A 1 18.43 20.74 46.94
N GLY A 2 18.38 19.45 46.56
CA GLY A 2 19.31 18.40 47.04
C GLY A 2 18.66 17.10 47.52
N ALA A 3 17.33 16.99 47.48
CA ALA A 3 16.63 15.76 47.83
C ALA A 3 16.96 14.62 46.86
N ALA A 4 16.97 14.89 45.54
CA ALA A 4 17.33 13.92 44.52
C ALA A 4 18.75 13.36 44.72
N ALA A 5 19.73 14.21 44.98
CA ALA A 5 21.10 13.79 45.27
C ALA A 5 21.23 12.91 46.52
N ARG A 6 20.51 13.25 47.60
CA ARG A 6 20.46 12.41 48.81
C ARG A 6 19.77 11.07 48.56
N TRP A 7 18.74 11.04 47.73
CA TRP A 7 18.09 9.78 47.33
C TRP A 7 18.97 8.92 46.43
N ALA A 8 19.64 9.51 45.44
CA ALA A 8 20.58 8.80 44.58
C ALA A 8 21.70 8.14 45.41
N ARG A 9 22.24 8.89 46.38
CA ARG A 9 23.17 8.38 47.38
C ARG A 9 22.59 7.20 48.16
N GLU A 10 21.40 7.37 48.72
CA GLU A 10 20.71 6.34 49.50
C GLU A 10 20.35 5.09 48.67
N MET A 11 20.16 5.22 47.36
CA MET A 11 19.92 4.10 46.45
C MET A 11 21.20 3.37 46.07
N ASN A 12 22.31 4.10 45.93
CA ASN A 12 23.61 3.53 45.60
C ASN A 12 24.21 2.73 46.76
N ARG A 13 24.26 3.29 47.97
CA ARG A 13 24.78 2.63 49.20
C ARG A 13 26.16 1.96 49.05
N GLU A 14 27.03 2.47 48.19
CA GLU A 14 28.38 1.89 47.98
C GLU A 14 29.49 2.78 48.54
N ASP A 15 30.66 2.18 48.82
CA ASP A 15 31.83 2.89 49.34
C ASP A 15 32.39 3.91 48.30
N ILE A 16 32.97 5.00 48.82
CA ILE A 16 33.17 6.30 48.14
C ILE A 16 34.29 6.26 47.08
N ASN A 17 35.18 5.25 47.11
CA ASN A 17 36.48 5.33 46.42
C ASN A 17 36.80 4.25 45.39
N ASN A 18 36.00 3.19 45.24
CA ASN A 18 36.46 2.05 44.45
C ASN A 18 36.09 2.10 42.95
N ASP A 19 34.97 2.72 42.55
CA ASP A 19 34.49 2.65 41.15
C ASP A 19 33.77 3.93 40.66
N ARG A 20 34.36 5.12 40.82
CA ARG A 20 33.72 6.38 40.34
C ARG A 20 33.34 6.38 38.86
N TRP A 21 34.06 5.62 38.05
CA TRP A 21 33.78 5.42 36.63
C TRP A 21 32.46 4.66 36.35
N ARG A 22 31.81 4.07 37.36
CA ARG A 22 30.50 3.39 37.24
C ARG A 22 29.32 4.28 37.57
N ARG A 23 29.55 5.50 38.08
CA ARG A 23 28.50 6.26 38.76
C ARG A 23 28.56 7.75 38.45
N ILE A 24 27.43 8.32 38.07
CA ILE A 24 27.25 9.75 37.81
C ILE A 24 25.92 10.22 38.39
N PHE A 25 25.83 11.51 38.64
CA PHE A 25 24.55 12.18 38.91
C PHE A 25 24.34 13.33 37.94
N MET A 26 23.23 13.33 37.21
CA MET A 26 22.87 14.38 36.27
C MET A 26 21.47 14.88 36.62
N GLU A 27 21.31 16.19 36.74
CA GLU A 27 20.01 16.83 36.91
C GLU A 27 19.74 17.79 35.75
N TYR A 28 18.60 17.65 35.07
CA TYR A 28 18.21 18.54 33.99
C TYR A 28 17.38 19.71 34.50
N HIS A 29 17.79 20.91 34.13
CA HIS A 29 17.10 22.17 34.44
C HIS A 29 16.90 22.97 33.14
N SER A 30 16.09 24.03 33.22
CA SER A 30 16.02 25.06 32.20
C SER A 30 16.44 26.40 32.82
N ASN A 31 17.24 27.17 32.08
CA ASN A 31 17.86 28.37 32.59
C ASN A 31 16.95 29.61 32.45
N ALA A 32 17.27 30.65 33.20
CA ALA A 32 16.74 31.99 33.01
C ALA A 32 17.87 33.02 33.04
N ALA A 33 17.86 33.96 32.12
CA ALA A 33 18.79 35.08 32.12
C ALA A 33 18.35 36.21 33.06
N GLY A 34 17.04 36.35 33.28
CA GLY A 34 16.48 37.42 34.12
C GLY A 34 16.77 38.81 33.55
N CYS A 35 16.20 39.12 32.39
CA CYS A 35 16.42 40.39 31.71
C CYS A 35 15.60 41.55 32.31
N SER A 36 16.24 42.73 32.40
CA SER A 36 15.70 43.94 33.05
C SER A 36 14.51 44.59 32.33
N GLY A 37 14.22 44.18 31.09
CA GLY A 37 13.05 44.61 30.31
C GLY A 37 11.84 43.67 30.36
N GLY A 38 11.94 42.56 31.10
CA GLY A 38 10.99 41.45 31.03
C GLY A 38 11.26 40.51 29.84
N PRO A 39 10.76 39.26 29.88
CA PRO A 39 10.95 38.30 28.80
C PRO A 39 10.27 38.77 27.49
N PRO A 40 10.76 38.34 26.30
CA PRO A 40 11.82 37.34 26.13
C PRO A 40 13.24 37.89 26.22
N CYS A 41 14.11 37.15 26.88
CA CYS A 41 15.53 37.45 27.03
C CYS A 41 16.34 36.92 25.83
N SER A 42 17.53 37.50 25.58
CA SER A 42 18.38 37.16 24.44
C SER A 42 19.38 36.02 24.68
N ALA A 43 19.61 35.64 25.94
CA ALA A 43 20.54 34.56 26.25
C ALA A 43 19.93 33.22 25.80
N LYS A 44 20.74 32.40 25.14
CA LYS A 44 20.35 31.07 24.68
C LYS A 44 21.45 30.03 24.84
N GLY A 45 21.09 28.77 24.61
CA GLY A 45 22.00 27.62 24.65
C GLY A 45 22.21 27.05 26.04
N THR A 46 23.19 26.16 26.15
CA THR A 46 23.36 25.27 27.29
C THR A 46 24.30 25.82 28.35
N VAL A 47 24.06 25.49 29.63
CA VAL A 47 24.97 25.77 30.73
C VAL A 47 25.13 24.54 31.64
N ALA A 48 26.36 24.06 31.82
CA ALA A 48 26.67 22.99 32.77
C ALA A 48 27.16 23.59 34.10
N LEU A 49 26.43 23.33 35.19
CA LEU A 49 26.75 23.89 36.51
C LEU A 49 27.65 22.97 37.32
N TYR A 50 28.61 23.56 38.03
CA TYR A 50 29.48 22.87 38.99
C TYR A 50 29.65 23.67 40.28
N ASN A 51 30.12 23.01 41.34
CA ASN A 51 30.57 23.65 42.57
C ASN A 51 32.10 23.67 42.63
N GLU A 52 32.63 24.68 43.32
CA GLU A 52 34.06 24.78 43.62
C GLU A 52 34.39 24.39 45.08
N GLY A 53 35.67 24.20 45.35
CA GLY A 53 36.18 23.90 46.69
C GLY A 53 35.65 22.59 47.25
N SER A 54 35.42 22.54 48.57
CA SER A 54 34.92 21.33 49.25
C SER A 54 33.46 20.99 48.97
N ALA A 55 32.75 21.85 48.23
CA ALA A 55 31.36 21.63 47.86
C ALA A 55 31.19 20.84 46.55
N GLY A 56 32.25 20.71 45.74
CA GLY A 56 32.28 19.89 44.53
C GLY A 56 33.06 18.59 44.74
N THR A 57 32.78 17.59 43.90
CA THR A 57 33.55 16.34 43.86
C THR A 57 34.82 16.52 43.04
N ALA A 58 35.77 15.58 43.16
CA ALA A 58 37.09 15.68 42.54
C ALA A 58 37.07 15.96 41.03
N ASN A 59 36.14 15.35 40.29
CA ASN A 59 36.06 15.51 38.84
C ASN A 59 34.83 16.31 38.39
N GLN A 60 34.18 17.05 39.29
CA GLN A 60 32.92 17.71 38.98
C GLN A 60 33.03 18.69 37.82
N LEU A 61 34.05 19.54 37.83
CA LEU A 61 34.30 20.49 36.75
C LEU A 61 34.56 19.77 35.43
N LEU A 62 35.39 18.72 35.45
CA LEU A 62 35.68 17.92 34.25
C LEU A 62 34.40 17.29 33.70
N TYR A 63 33.54 16.74 34.56
CA TYR A 63 32.27 16.16 34.16
C TYR A 63 31.35 17.22 33.53
N ALA A 64 31.16 18.37 34.20
CA ALA A 64 30.37 19.49 33.69
C ALA A 64 30.90 20.00 32.34
N GLN A 65 32.21 20.17 32.21
CA GLN A 65 32.85 20.59 30.95
C GLN A 65 32.64 19.56 29.85
N THR A 66 32.87 18.27 30.12
CA THR A 66 32.79 17.21 29.11
C THR A 66 31.37 17.08 28.55
N VAL A 67 30.37 17.00 29.43
CA VAL A 67 28.98 16.87 28.98
C VAL A 67 28.46 18.16 28.36
N GLY A 68 28.75 19.32 28.97
CA GLY A 68 28.33 20.61 28.45
C GLY A 68 28.88 20.88 27.06
N GLN A 69 30.18 20.64 26.84
CA GLN A 69 30.81 20.81 25.53
C GLN A 69 30.25 19.83 24.50
N LYS A 70 30.07 18.55 24.86
CA LYS A 70 29.51 17.55 23.95
C LYS A 70 28.10 17.93 23.51
N LEU A 71 27.23 18.29 24.45
CA LEU A 71 25.87 18.74 24.16
C LEU A 71 25.88 19.97 23.24
N GLU A 72 26.63 21.02 23.57
CA GLU A 72 26.66 22.21 22.71
C GLU A 72 27.16 21.91 21.30
N VAL A 73 28.27 21.17 21.16
CA VAL A 73 28.83 20.82 19.85
C VAL A 73 27.84 20.01 19.02
N ASP A 74 27.19 19.02 19.63
CA ASP A 74 26.23 18.16 18.93
C ASP A 74 24.97 18.94 18.53
N MET A 75 24.42 19.74 19.44
CA MET A 75 23.24 20.55 19.13
C MET A 75 23.52 21.60 18.06
N LYS A 76 24.74 22.18 18.04
CA LYS A 76 25.18 23.07 16.94
C LYS A 76 25.38 22.34 15.62
N ALA A 77 25.72 21.05 15.63
CA ALA A 77 25.86 20.26 14.42
C ALA A 77 24.51 19.78 13.86
N LEU A 78 23.45 19.79 14.68
CA LEU A 78 22.11 19.35 14.33
C LEU A 78 21.12 20.51 14.09
N ASP A 79 21.51 21.76 14.37
CA ASP A 79 20.57 22.88 14.45
C ASP A 79 19.94 23.32 13.12
N ASP A 80 20.51 22.93 11.99
CA ASP A 80 19.88 23.04 10.67
C ASP A 80 18.57 22.22 10.57
N GLY A 81 18.41 21.19 11.42
CA GLY A 81 17.19 20.39 11.53
C GLY A 81 16.21 20.87 12.61
N PHE A 82 16.52 21.96 13.32
CA PHE A 82 15.64 22.54 14.34
C PHE A 82 14.84 23.73 13.79
N GLU A 83 13.78 24.13 14.50
CA GLU A 83 13.01 25.33 14.13
C GLU A 83 13.83 26.61 14.32
N TYR A 84 14.69 26.62 15.34
CA TYR A 84 15.60 27.73 15.62
C TYR A 84 17.03 27.25 15.88
N LEU A 85 18.01 28.04 15.43
CA LEU A 85 19.43 27.74 15.62
C LEU A 85 19.81 27.65 17.11
N TRP A 86 20.64 26.68 17.46
CA TRP A 86 21.08 26.48 18.85
C TRP A 86 22.07 27.56 19.29
N GLY A 87 22.02 27.93 20.57
CA GLY A 87 22.93 28.89 21.19
C GLY A 87 24.34 28.34 21.39
N SER A 88 25.36 29.16 21.14
CA SER A 88 26.75 28.84 21.51
C SER A 88 27.19 29.63 22.74
N ARG A 89 27.90 28.96 23.65
CA ARG A 89 28.43 29.51 24.89
C ARG A 89 29.84 28.96 25.12
N TYR A 90 30.82 29.85 25.21
CA TYR A 90 32.17 29.46 25.58
C TYR A 90 32.76 30.38 26.65
N PRO A 91 33.11 29.86 27.84
CA PRO A 91 32.80 28.51 28.33
C PRO A 91 31.29 28.35 28.56
N ASN A 92 30.76 27.14 28.37
CA ASN A 92 29.39 26.79 28.76
C ASN A 92 29.29 26.19 30.16
N THR A 93 30.35 26.27 30.96
CA THR A 93 30.29 25.94 32.39
C THR A 93 30.12 27.15 33.26
N TYR A 94 29.35 27.03 34.35
CA TYR A 94 29.14 28.10 35.30
C TYR A 94 29.17 27.60 36.75
N HIS A 95 29.76 28.40 37.65
CA HIS A 95 29.62 28.22 39.09
C HIS A 95 29.08 29.52 39.71
N ALA A 96 28.37 29.42 40.81
CA ALA A 96 27.98 30.57 41.62
C ALA A 96 28.92 30.74 42.83
N SER A 97 28.84 31.88 43.50
CA SER A 97 29.53 32.12 44.79
C SER A 97 29.01 31.26 45.95
N PHE A 98 27.97 30.46 45.71
CA PHE A 98 27.37 29.52 46.66
C PHE A 98 27.33 28.11 46.04
N ALA A 99 27.25 27.10 46.90
CA ALA A 99 27.13 25.72 46.47
C ALA A 99 25.69 25.40 46.02
N TYR A 100 25.54 24.85 44.81
CA TYR A 100 24.31 24.26 44.33
C TYR A 100 24.01 22.97 45.12
N GLY A 101 22.98 23.00 45.95
CA GLY A 101 22.62 21.86 46.80
C GLY A 101 22.25 20.58 46.01
N ALA A 102 21.76 20.70 44.77
CA ALA A 102 21.46 19.57 43.89
C ALA A 102 22.70 18.75 43.50
N ILE A 103 23.89 19.36 43.49
CA ILE A 103 25.13 18.71 43.06
C ILE A 103 26.25 18.88 44.08
N SER A 104 25.91 19.14 45.35
CA SER A 104 26.93 19.35 46.38
C SER A 104 27.41 18.04 47.00
N THR A 105 28.71 17.97 47.27
CA THR A 105 29.36 16.84 47.97
C THR A 105 28.67 16.50 49.29
N GLY A 106 28.21 17.52 50.02
CA GLY A 106 27.48 17.33 51.28
C GLY A 106 26.13 16.62 51.14
N ASN A 107 25.44 16.76 50.00
CA ASN A 107 24.15 16.11 49.75
C ASN A 107 24.31 14.73 49.07
N ASN A 108 25.27 14.58 48.16
CA ASN A 108 25.50 13.29 47.49
C ASN A 108 26.49 12.37 48.24
N GLY A 109 27.08 12.83 49.35
CA GLY A 109 28.00 12.03 50.16
C GLY A 109 29.37 11.78 49.51
N ASP A 110 29.71 12.55 48.47
CA ASP A 110 30.86 12.33 47.58
C ASP A 110 30.79 11.03 46.76
N GLU A 111 29.62 10.42 46.61
CA GLU A 111 29.49 9.10 45.96
C GLU A 111 29.51 9.15 44.41
N PHE A 112 29.29 10.32 43.81
CA PHE A 112 29.20 10.51 42.36
C PHE A 112 29.77 11.85 41.92
N ASP A 113 30.38 11.90 40.73
CA ASP A 113 30.56 13.17 40.03
C ASP A 113 29.18 13.66 39.53
N ALA A 114 28.89 14.95 39.75
CA ALA A 114 27.54 15.48 39.64
C ALA A 114 27.49 16.82 38.87
N THR A 115 26.58 17.00 37.92
CA THR A 115 26.39 18.29 37.25
C THR A 115 24.91 18.59 37.07
N ILE A 116 24.56 19.87 37.05
CA ILE A 116 23.25 20.30 36.54
C ILE A 116 23.46 20.67 35.08
N MET A 117 22.59 20.16 34.21
CA MET A 117 22.52 20.59 32.82
C MET A 117 21.34 21.55 32.67
N GLU A 118 21.65 22.84 32.64
CA GLU A 118 20.71 23.88 32.20
C GLU A 118 20.63 23.80 30.68
N VAL A 119 19.67 23.03 30.17
CA VAL A 119 19.67 22.59 28.77
C VAL A 119 19.54 23.77 27.80
N ALA A 120 18.61 24.68 28.10
CA ALA A 120 18.25 25.84 27.30
C ALA A 120 17.54 26.88 28.17
N PHE A 121 17.36 28.10 27.67
CA PHE A 121 16.74 29.22 28.40
C PHE A 121 15.22 29.24 28.23
N HIS A 122 14.46 29.06 29.32
CA HIS A 122 13.00 29.08 29.28
C HIS A 122 12.42 30.51 29.19
N ASP A 123 13.23 31.54 29.42
CA ASP A 123 12.88 32.94 29.20
C ASP A 123 13.33 33.49 27.82
N ASN A 124 13.87 32.63 26.95
CA ASN A 124 14.14 32.92 25.54
C ASN A 124 13.13 32.19 24.63
N VAL A 125 12.56 32.89 23.65
CA VAL A 125 11.48 32.32 22.81
C VAL A 125 11.94 31.20 21.88
N GLU A 126 13.16 31.30 21.32
CA GLU A 126 13.71 30.30 20.40
C GLU A 126 14.04 29.00 21.15
N ASP A 127 14.76 29.13 22.28
CA ASP A 127 15.09 27.99 23.15
C ASP A 127 13.82 27.34 23.72
N ALA A 128 12.84 28.14 24.17
CA ALA A 128 11.57 27.61 24.65
C ALA A 128 10.81 26.83 23.56
N ALA A 129 10.79 27.33 22.32
CA ALA A 129 10.16 26.65 21.20
C ALA A 129 10.90 25.36 20.83
N ASN A 130 12.23 25.39 20.73
CA ASN A 130 13.07 24.21 20.54
C ASN A 130 12.82 23.16 21.63
N MET A 131 12.74 23.56 22.90
CA MET A 131 12.46 22.65 24.02
C MET A 131 11.02 22.14 24.06
N LEU A 132 10.12 22.63 23.21
CA LEU A 132 8.80 22.05 22.99
C LEU A 132 8.79 21.04 21.83
N ASN A 133 9.86 20.96 21.03
CA ASN A 133 10.01 19.94 20.00
C ASN A 133 10.65 18.67 20.61
N THR A 134 10.04 17.51 20.37
CA THR A 134 10.54 16.24 20.91
C THR A 134 11.78 15.74 20.17
N ALA A 135 12.00 16.11 18.92
CA ALA A 135 13.25 15.82 18.19
C ALA A 135 14.46 16.55 18.80
N VAL A 136 14.29 17.81 19.24
CA VAL A 136 15.34 18.54 19.96
C VAL A 136 15.63 17.88 21.31
N ARG A 137 14.59 17.44 22.03
CA ARG A 137 14.78 16.73 23.32
C ARG A 137 15.48 15.40 23.15
N ASP A 138 15.20 14.67 22.08
CA ASP A 138 15.91 13.44 21.73
C ASP A 138 17.40 13.73 21.46
N ALA A 139 17.70 14.77 20.67
CA ALA A 139 19.07 15.21 20.42
C ALA A 139 19.81 15.60 21.73
N VAL A 140 19.15 16.33 22.63
CA VAL A 140 19.69 16.66 23.96
C VAL A 140 19.99 15.39 24.77
N ALA A 141 19.05 14.45 24.81
CA ALA A 141 19.19 13.22 25.57
C ALA A 141 20.35 12.36 25.04
N ARG A 142 20.41 12.18 23.71
CA ARG A 142 21.51 11.49 23.02
C ARG A 142 22.86 12.15 23.31
N SER A 143 22.98 13.46 23.08
CA SER A 143 24.24 14.19 23.27
C SER A 143 24.71 14.14 24.73
N THR A 144 23.77 14.18 25.68
CA THR A 144 24.08 14.03 27.11
C THR A 144 24.62 12.64 27.42
N LEU A 145 24.01 11.56 26.89
CA LEU A 145 24.51 10.20 27.06
C LEU A 145 25.92 10.05 26.46
N GLN A 146 26.16 10.61 25.27
CA GLN A 146 27.48 10.59 24.64
C GLN A 146 28.52 11.36 25.48
N GLY A 147 28.13 12.49 26.08
CA GLY A 147 28.98 13.24 27.01
C GLY A 147 29.34 12.44 28.26
N ILE A 148 28.36 11.71 28.82
CA ILE A 148 28.57 10.82 29.98
C ILE A 148 29.54 9.69 29.60
N ILE A 149 29.34 9.01 28.47
CA ILE A 149 30.25 7.96 27.99
C ILE A 149 31.66 8.52 27.80
N THR A 150 31.79 9.71 27.21
CA THR A 150 33.08 10.39 27.00
C THR A 150 33.80 10.63 28.32
N PHE A 151 33.07 11.11 29.35
CA PHE A 151 33.63 11.33 30.67
C PHE A 151 34.10 10.02 31.33
N LEU A 152 33.25 8.99 31.34
CA LEU A 152 33.54 7.72 32.02
C LEU A 152 34.60 6.87 31.30
N SER A 153 34.78 7.08 30.00
CA SER A 153 35.82 6.42 29.20
C SER A 153 37.21 7.09 29.33
N ASN A 154 37.31 8.19 30.07
CA ASN A 154 38.57 8.92 30.22
C ASN A 154 39.57 8.12 31.07
N SER A 155 40.45 7.38 30.40
CA SER A 155 41.48 6.53 31.04
C SER A 155 42.54 7.30 31.84
N THR A 156 42.70 8.60 31.61
CA THR A 156 43.60 9.45 32.43
C THR A 156 42.96 9.74 33.79
N THR A 157 41.67 10.08 33.80
CA THR A 157 40.91 10.36 35.02
C THR A 157 40.56 9.07 35.77
N PHE A 158 40.23 8.02 35.03
CA PHE A 158 39.81 6.73 35.54
C PHE A 158 40.70 5.63 34.95
N PRO A 159 41.91 5.40 35.49
CA PRO A 159 42.80 4.37 34.97
C PRO A 159 42.18 2.97 35.16
N GLY A 160 42.17 2.17 34.09
CA GLY A 160 41.68 0.79 34.13
C GLY A 160 40.16 0.61 34.03
N THR A 161 39.40 1.62 33.56
CA THR A 161 37.96 1.43 33.32
C THR A 161 37.69 0.40 32.23
N GLN A 162 36.52 -0.22 32.31
CA GLN A 162 35.99 -1.11 31.29
C GLN A 162 34.92 -0.41 30.42
N VAL A 163 34.70 0.90 30.57
CA VAL A 163 33.70 1.64 29.77
C VAL A 163 34.32 1.94 28.40
N PRO A 164 33.79 1.37 27.31
CA PRO A 164 34.30 1.65 25.98
C PRO A 164 33.90 3.06 25.54
N LEU A 165 34.82 3.78 24.90
CA LEU A 165 34.49 5.00 24.17
C LEU A 165 33.75 4.65 22.87
N ALA A 166 32.50 4.25 23.01
CA ALA A 166 31.61 3.91 21.91
C ALA A 166 30.21 4.46 22.21
N PHE A 167 29.62 5.16 21.25
CA PHE A 167 28.26 5.66 21.38
C PHE A 167 27.27 4.64 20.82
N PRO A 168 26.14 4.36 21.51
CA PRO A 168 25.09 3.50 20.98
C PRO A 168 24.70 3.93 19.55
N PRO A 169 24.42 2.99 18.63
CA PRO A 169 24.02 3.36 17.27
C PRO A 169 22.67 4.11 17.26
N GLU A 170 22.40 4.81 16.16
CA GLU A 170 21.04 5.31 15.88
C GLU A 170 20.09 4.15 15.53
N PRO A 171 18.77 4.33 15.67
CA PRO A 171 17.79 3.39 15.14
C PRO A 171 18.02 3.13 13.64
N PRO A 172 17.91 1.88 13.16
CA PRO A 172 17.95 1.60 11.73
C PRO A 172 16.69 2.17 11.03
N ALA A 173 16.86 2.58 9.77
CA ALA A 173 15.81 3.18 8.93
C ALA A 173 15.51 2.29 7.71
N GLU A 174 14.57 2.71 6.85
CA GLU A 174 14.11 1.98 5.67
C GLU A 174 13.68 0.54 5.98
N VAL A 175 13.06 0.36 7.16
CA VAL A 175 12.65 -0.96 7.59
C VAL A 175 11.48 -1.46 6.75
N ARG A 176 11.53 -2.74 6.38
CA ARG A 176 10.49 -3.43 5.62
C ARG A 176 10.38 -4.88 6.05
N ALA A 177 9.17 -5.41 5.98
CA ALA A 177 8.86 -6.81 6.23
C ALA A 177 8.00 -7.32 5.07
N ILE A 178 8.54 -8.27 4.31
CA ILE A 178 7.97 -8.75 3.04
C ILE A 178 7.85 -10.28 3.09
N ASP A 179 6.69 -10.84 2.75
CA ASP A 179 6.55 -12.28 2.51
C ASP A 179 7.31 -12.67 1.23
N ASN A 180 8.19 -13.67 1.33
CA ASN A 180 8.97 -14.14 0.20
C ASN A 180 8.23 -15.10 -0.73
N GLY A 181 6.94 -15.37 -0.48
CA GLY A 181 6.15 -16.32 -1.29
C GLY A 181 6.49 -17.78 -1.02
N ALA A 182 7.32 -18.07 -0.01
CA ALA A 182 7.89 -19.40 0.27
C ALA A 182 7.95 -19.72 1.77
N GLY A 183 7.09 -19.09 2.57
CA GLY A 183 6.96 -19.37 4.00
C GLY A 183 7.86 -18.55 4.92
N GLY A 184 8.59 -17.58 4.39
CA GLY A 184 9.50 -16.73 5.16
C GLY A 184 9.16 -15.25 5.06
N ILE A 185 9.17 -14.55 6.19
CA ILE A 185 9.14 -13.08 6.19
C ILE A 185 10.55 -12.54 6.13
N VAL A 186 10.89 -11.82 5.07
CA VAL A 186 12.16 -11.12 4.89
C VAL A 186 12.06 -9.75 5.53
N VAL A 187 12.77 -9.56 6.64
CA VAL A 187 12.91 -8.27 7.31
C VAL A 187 14.20 -7.64 6.84
N THR A 188 14.14 -6.43 6.30
CA THR A 188 15.32 -5.72 5.77
C THR A 188 15.32 -4.27 6.25
N TRP A 189 16.51 -3.71 6.43
CA TRP A 189 16.72 -2.34 6.90
C TRP A 189 17.97 -1.71 6.28
N ALA A 190 18.06 -0.39 6.32
CA ALA A 190 19.30 0.34 6.05
C ALA A 190 20.20 0.35 7.30
N ALA A 191 21.51 0.46 7.06
CA ALA A 191 22.46 0.61 8.16
C ALA A 191 22.15 1.89 8.97
N SER A 192 22.20 1.78 10.30
CA SER A 192 22.04 2.92 11.21
C SER A 192 22.93 4.09 10.80
N PRO A 193 22.39 5.32 10.70
CA PRO A 193 23.18 6.48 10.35
C PRO A 193 24.25 6.76 11.42
N THR A 194 25.36 7.34 10.97
CA THR A 194 26.49 7.73 11.82
C THR A 194 26.91 9.15 11.49
N GLY A 195 27.42 9.89 12.48
CA GLY A 195 27.83 11.28 12.30
C GLY A 195 28.44 11.85 13.57
N ALA A 196 28.97 13.07 13.50
CA ALA A 196 29.66 13.70 14.63
C ALA A 196 28.76 13.86 15.88
N ALA A 197 27.47 14.10 15.67
CA ALA A 197 26.44 14.27 16.70
C ALA A 197 25.48 13.06 16.83
N LEU A 198 25.79 11.96 16.13
CA LEU A 198 25.00 10.73 16.11
C LEU A 198 25.78 9.57 16.76
N GLY A 199 25.15 8.42 16.87
CA GLY A 199 25.76 7.17 17.32
C GLY A 199 26.95 6.70 16.47
N HIS A 200 27.79 5.84 17.06
CA HIS A 200 28.82 5.13 16.30
C HIS A 200 28.20 3.96 15.52
N ALA A 201 28.92 3.48 14.50
CA ALA A 201 28.47 2.39 13.64
C ALA A 201 28.01 1.16 14.44
N ALA A 202 26.94 0.52 13.96
CA ALA A 202 26.46 -0.74 14.49
C ALA A 202 27.45 -1.87 14.18
N THR A 203 27.61 -2.80 15.12
CA THR A 203 28.33 -4.07 14.89
C THR A 203 27.37 -5.24 14.67
N GLY A 204 26.10 -5.06 15.02
CA GLY A 204 25.04 -5.99 14.67
C GLY A 204 23.64 -5.46 14.96
N TYR A 205 22.64 -6.29 14.69
CA TYR A 205 21.22 -5.94 14.78
C TYR A 205 20.40 -7.06 15.43
N LYS A 206 19.31 -6.70 16.11
CA LYS A 206 18.31 -7.62 16.65
C LYS A 206 16.94 -7.30 16.09
N VAL A 207 16.18 -8.32 15.72
CA VAL A 207 14.77 -8.20 15.35
C VAL A 207 13.90 -8.66 16.51
N TYR A 208 13.10 -7.76 17.05
CA TYR A 208 12.12 -8.03 18.09
C TYR A 208 10.75 -8.31 17.51
N ARG A 209 9.97 -9.12 18.23
CA ARG A 209 8.62 -9.54 17.81
C ARG A 209 7.58 -9.13 18.83
N SER A 210 6.36 -8.88 18.35
CA SER A 210 5.19 -8.61 19.19
C SER A 210 3.92 -9.17 18.54
N THR A 211 2.97 -9.60 19.38
CA THR A 211 1.63 -10.03 18.95
C THR A 211 0.60 -8.89 18.99
N ASN A 212 0.94 -7.76 19.60
CA ASN A 212 0.02 -6.62 19.76
C ASN A 212 0.59 -5.27 19.31
N GLY A 213 1.87 -5.23 18.92
CA GLY A 213 2.54 -4.03 18.43
C GLY A 213 3.03 -3.07 19.53
N TYR A 214 2.86 -3.41 20.81
CA TYR A 214 3.24 -2.56 21.95
C TYR A 214 4.25 -3.23 22.89
N GLY A 215 4.12 -4.55 23.11
CA GLY A 215 5.04 -5.33 23.93
C GLY A 215 5.97 -6.17 23.06
N PHE A 216 7.25 -5.79 23.01
CA PHE A 216 8.26 -6.45 22.18
C PHE A 216 9.18 -7.36 23.01
N GLY A 217 9.49 -8.55 22.51
CA GLY A 217 10.36 -9.52 23.16
C GLY A 217 10.91 -10.57 22.19
N ASN A 218 11.54 -11.62 22.74
CA ASN A 218 12.12 -12.74 21.99
C ASN A 218 12.98 -12.32 20.78
N PRO A 219 14.05 -11.51 20.98
CA PRO A 219 14.84 -11.01 19.88
C PRO A 219 15.57 -12.13 19.14
N VAL A 220 15.61 -12.02 17.81
CA VAL A 220 16.48 -12.81 16.95
C VAL A 220 17.68 -11.94 16.56
N ASP A 221 18.89 -12.42 16.84
CA ASP A 221 20.13 -11.72 16.47
C ASP A 221 20.44 -11.96 14.98
N ALA A 222 20.54 -10.87 14.22
CA ALA A 222 20.89 -10.88 12.80
C ALA A 222 22.40 -10.69 12.56
N GLY A 223 23.19 -10.52 13.62
CA GLY A 223 24.60 -10.17 13.50
C GLY A 223 24.77 -8.88 12.67
N SER A 224 25.81 -8.81 11.84
CA SER A 224 26.08 -7.65 10.98
C SER A 224 25.26 -7.62 9.69
N ALA A 225 24.31 -8.54 9.49
CA ALA A 225 23.46 -8.54 8.31
C ALA A 225 22.46 -7.37 8.35
N LEU A 226 22.08 -6.87 7.17
CA LEU A 226 21.02 -5.85 7.00
C LEU A 226 19.66 -6.47 6.63
N THR A 227 19.60 -7.79 6.66
CA THR A 227 18.41 -8.57 6.34
C THR A 227 18.39 -9.87 7.13
N ILE A 228 17.20 -10.34 7.48
CA ILE A 228 16.99 -11.66 8.07
C ILE A 228 15.65 -12.23 7.59
N THR A 229 15.61 -13.54 7.33
CA THR A 229 14.38 -14.26 7.03
C THR A 229 13.87 -14.94 8.29
N LEU A 230 12.64 -14.61 8.71
CA LEU A 230 11.93 -15.27 9.80
C LEU A 230 11.05 -16.37 9.20
N THR A 231 11.38 -17.63 9.49
CA THR A 231 10.68 -18.81 8.92
C THR A 231 9.59 -19.37 9.83
N ASP A 232 9.39 -18.76 10.99
CA ASP A 232 8.48 -19.20 12.05
C ASP A 232 7.42 -18.14 12.37
N VAL A 233 7.15 -17.23 11.43
CA VAL A 233 6.02 -16.29 11.50
C VAL A 233 4.73 -17.08 11.23
N PRO A 234 3.75 -17.09 12.16
CA PRO A 234 2.52 -17.82 11.95
C PRO A 234 1.72 -17.27 10.76
N ALA A 235 1.14 -18.17 9.96
CA ALA A 235 0.13 -17.80 8.97
C ALA A 235 -1.12 -17.23 9.65
N ASP A 236 -1.84 -16.37 8.93
CA ASP A 236 -3.12 -15.80 9.34
C ASP A 236 -3.08 -15.12 10.72
N THR A 237 -1.90 -14.65 11.10
CA THR A 237 -1.67 -13.89 12.33
C THR A 237 -0.82 -12.68 12.01
N THR A 238 -1.32 -11.51 12.38
CA THR A 238 -0.52 -10.28 12.27
C THR A 238 0.63 -10.35 13.27
N THR A 239 1.85 -10.26 12.77
CA THR A 239 3.07 -10.19 13.57
C THR A 239 3.67 -8.81 13.44
N TYR A 240 4.03 -8.21 14.58
CA TYR A 240 4.66 -6.91 14.63
C TYR A 240 6.14 -7.04 14.89
N LEU A 241 6.94 -6.22 14.21
CA LEU A 241 8.40 -6.33 14.20
C LEU A 241 9.04 -4.98 14.44
N ARG A 242 10.21 -4.98 15.10
CA ARG A 242 11.09 -3.82 15.25
C ARG A 242 12.54 -4.27 15.15
N VAL A 243 13.41 -3.42 14.62
CA VAL A 243 14.85 -3.69 14.55
C VAL A 243 15.59 -2.74 15.47
N ALA A 244 16.51 -3.24 16.28
CA ALA A 244 17.44 -2.41 17.05
C ALA A 244 18.88 -2.75 16.67
N ALA A 245 19.71 -1.71 16.56
CA ALA A 245 21.13 -1.84 16.29
C ALA A 245 21.90 -1.92 17.61
N TYR A 246 23.05 -2.61 17.63
CA TYR A 246 23.92 -2.64 18.79
C TYR A 246 25.39 -2.52 18.43
N ASN A 247 26.15 -1.94 19.36
CA ASN A 247 27.61 -1.96 19.37
C ASN A 247 28.12 -2.02 20.82
N ALA A 248 29.43 -1.82 21.02
CA ALA A 248 30.03 -1.82 22.35
C ALA A 248 29.49 -0.71 23.29
N GLY A 249 28.90 0.36 22.74
CA GLY A 249 28.28 1.44 23.50
C GLY A 249 26.88 1.12 24.01
N GLY A 250 26.22 0.12 23.44
CA GLY A 250 24.88 -0.31 23.83
C GLY A 250 23.98 -0.61 22.64
N GLU A 251 22.68 -0.73 22.94
CA GLU A 251 21.61 -0.94 21.96
C GLU A 251 20.90 0.38 21.67
N SER A 252 20.53 0.60 20.41
CA SER A 252 19.79 1.77 19.95
C SER A 252 18.35 1.77 20.47
N LEU A 253 17.65 2.90 20.35
CA LEU A 253 16.19 2.85 20.28
C LEU A 253 15.78 2.00 19.06
N PRO A 254 14.63 1.32 19.10
CA PRO A 254 14.20 0.50 17.98
C PRO A 254 13.75 1.36 16.79
N SER A 255 13.72 0.75 15.60
CA SER A 255 13.03 1.27 14.42
C SER A 255 11.54 1.49 14.70
N ARG A 256 10.84 2.05 13.71
CA ARG A 256 9.37 2.04 13.66
C ARG A 256 8.81 0.63 13.76
N THR A 257 7.55 0.55 14.16
CA THR A 257 6.82 -0.70 14.20
C THR A 257 6.42 -1.11 12.80
N MET A 258 6.87 -2.28 12.36
CA MET A 258 6.38 -2.94 11.16
C MET A 258 5.21 -3.86 11.54
N ALA A 259 4.32 -4.14 10.59
CA ALA A 259 3.33 -5.19 10.70
C ALA A 259 3.37 -6.05 9.45
N VAL A 260 3.27 -7.37 9.61
CA VAL A 260 3.19 -8.31 8.50
C VAL A 260 2.14 -9.36 8.81
N ARG A 261 1.40 -9.77 7.80
CA ARG A 261 0.45 -10.88 7.88
C ARG A 261 0.60 -11.69 6.61
N ARG A 262 1.01 -12.95 6.77
CA ARG A 262 1.17 -13.91 5.67
C ARG A 262 0.02 -14.90 5.62
N LYS A 263 -0.29 -15.39 4.41
CA LYS A 263 -1.19 -16.50 4.18
C LYS A 263 -0.50 -17.86 4.20
N THR A 264 -1.30 -18.91 4.33
CA THR A 264 -0.87 -20.30 4.14
C THR A 264 -0.48 -20.59 2.68
N ASP A 265 -1.16 -19.95 1.71
CA ASP A 265 -0.89 -20.04 0.27
C ASP A 265 0.25 -19.10 -0.20
N PHE A 266 0.83 -18.32 0.71
CA PHE A 266 1.89 -17.35 0.46
C PHE A 266 1.52 -16.20 -0.49
N SER A 267 0.23 -16.01 -0.78
CA SER A 267 -0.25 -14.87 -1.55
C SER A 267 -0.21 -13.59 -0.70
N THR A 268 0.41 -12.55 -1.22
CA THR A 268 0.36 -11.20 -0.64
C THR A 268 0.16 -10.19 -1.77
N SER A 269 -0.90 -9.40 -1.66
CA SER A 269 -1.27 -8.44 -2.71
C SER A 269 -1.49 -7.02 -2.19
N LEU A 270 -1.29 -6.80 -0.89
CA LEU A 270 -1.44 -5.51 -0.22
C LEU A 270 -0.11 -5.08 0.39
N LEU A 271 0.27 -3.83 0.17
CA LEU A 271 1.40 -3.18 0.87
C LEU A 271 0.88 -2.07 1.77
N ILE A 272 1.36 -2.03 3.01
CA ILE A 272 1.25 -0.85 3.88
C ILE A 272 2.53 -0.03 3.71
N VAL A 273 2.36 1.24 3.34
CA VAL A 273 3.44 2.23 3.29
C VAL A 273 3.25 3.22 4.44
N ASP A 274 4.24 3.28 5.34
CA ASP A 274 4.27 4.23 6.44
C ASP A 274 5.09 5.47 6.05
N GLY A 275 4.39 6.57 5.79
CA GLY A 275 4.97 7.87 5.44
C GLY A 275 4.80 8.94 6.51
N TYR A 276 4.34 8.60 7.73
CA TYR A 276 4.10 9.61 8.76
C TYR A 276 5.38 9.88 9.56
N ASN A 277 6.18 10.84 9.11
CA ASN A 277 7.48 11.19 9.69
C ASN A 277 7.41 12.37 10.65
N ARG A 278 6.40 13.23 10.51
CA ARG A 278 6.36 14.52 11.19
C ARG A 278 6.46 14.42 12.71
N VAL A 279 7.45 15.13 13.24
CA VAL A 279 7.67 15.38 14.67
C VAL A 279 7.81 16.88 14.89
N SER A 280 6.76 17.50 15.41
CA SER A 280 6.65 18.94 15.57
C SER A 280 6.04 19.33 16.91
N ARG A 281 6.47 20.47 17.46
CA ARG A 281 5.85 21.04 18.66
C ARG A 281 4.37 21.41 18.45
N HIS A 282 3.93 21.55 17.21
CA HIS A 282 2.54 21.85 16.86
C HIS A 282 1.61 20.65 17.09
N GLN A 283 2.14 19.43 17.20
CA GLN A 283 1.39 18.22 17.56
C GLN A 283 1.32 18.00 19.10
N ASN A 284 1.90 18.90 19.89
CA ASN A 284 1.89 18.76 21.35
C ASN A 284 0.48 18.86 21.90
N ALA A 285 0.12 17.88 22.75
CA ALA A 285 -1.13 17.93 23.49
C ALA A 285 -1.19 19.20 24.37
N VAL A 286 -2.34 19.88 24.37
CA VAL A 286 -2.57 21.05 25.21
C VAL A 286 -3.25 20.63 26.50
N GLN A 287 -2.62 20.91 27.63
CA GLN A 287 -3.18 20.70 28.96
C GLN A 287 -3.56 22.04 29.58
N VAL A 288 -4.84 22.23 29.93
CA VAL A 288 -5.30 23.40 30.67
C VAL A 288 -5.18 23.13 32.17
N ILE A 289 -4.41 23.97 32.86
CA ILE A 289 -4.26 23.99 34.32
C ILE A 289 -4.77 25.35 34.86
N PRO A 290 -4.91 25.56 36.19
CA PRO A 290 -5.37 26.86 36.73
C PRO A 290 -4.54 28.08 36.27
N ALA A 291 -3.28 27.86 35.87
CA ALA A 291 -2.39 28.89 35.34
C ALA A 291 -2.54 29.16 33.83
N GLY A 292 -3.36 28.39 33.10
CA GLY A 292 -3.58 28.53 31.66
C GLY A 292 -3.34 27.23 30.86
N ALA A 293 -3.38 27.37 29.53
CA ALA A 293 -3.11 26.28 28.59
C ALA A 293 -1.60 26.10 28.39
N MET A 294 -1.12 24.86 28.50
CA MET A 294 0.30 24.51 28.38
C MET A 294 0.47 23.40 27.35
N GLN A 295 1.40 23.57 26.41
CA GLN A 295 1.80 22.49 25.51
C GLN A 295 2.61 21.42 26.26
N ARG A 296 2.32 20.15 25.99
CA ARG A 296 2.95 18.99 26.64
C ARG A 296 3.69 18.16 25.59
N PRO A 297 5.02 18.27 25.48
CA PRO A 297 5.84 17.52 24.53
C PRO A 297 6.03 16.07 24.99
N ILE A 298 4.94 15.29 24.91
CA ILE A 298 4.92 13.88 25.25
C ILE A 298 5.15 13.12 23.94
N ALA A 299 6.37 12.58 23.73
CA ALA A 299 6.79 11.96 22.47
C ALA A 299 5.75 10.98 21.89
N ARG A 300 5.25 10.04 22.71
CA ARG A 300 4.21 9.06 22.31
C ARG A 300 2.87 9.65 21.86
N LYS A 301 2.62 10.94 22.10
CA LYS A 301 1.41 11.66 21.68
C LYS A 301 1.67 12.64 20.53
N VAL A 302 2.93 12.88 20.20
CA VAL A 302 3.36 13.65 19.04
C VAL A 302 3.40 12.71 17.84
N ASN A 303 4.25 11.68 17.90
CA ASN A 303 4.31 10.58 16.95
C ASN A 303 4.90 9.35 17.67
N SER A 304 4.12 8.27 17.79
CA SER A 304 4.56 7.04 18.45
C SER A 304 5.25 6.05 17.51
N PHE A 305 5.20 6.27 16.18
CA PHE A 305 5.77 5.38 15.16
C PHE A 305 5.26 3.93 15.24
N ASP A 306 4.03 3.75 15.71
CA ASP A 306 3.35 2.46 15.84
C ASP A 306 1.94 2.46 15.24
N TYR A 307 1.59 3.47 14.44
CA TYR A 307 0.24 3.63 13.88
C TYR A 307 -0.17 2.55 12.87
N VAL A 308 0.79 1.79 12.35
CA VAL A 308 0.50 0.55 11.60
C VAL A 308 -0.38 -0.41 12.41
N VAL A 309 -0.33 -0.38 13.76
CA VAL A 309 -1.14 -1.27 14.61
C VAL A 309 -2.63 -1.05 14.37
N GLN A 310 -3.09 0.18 14.25
CA GLN A 310 -4.51 0.49 14.04
C GLN A 310 -4.97 0.06 12.65
N HIS A 311 -4.11 0.20 11.64
CA HIS A 311 -4.35 -0.27 10.27
C HIS A 311 -4.36 -1.79 10.21
N ALA A 312 -3.28 -2.43 10.63
CA ALA A 312 -3.08 -3.88 10.56
C ALA A 312 -4.10 -4.67 11.39
N THR A 313 -4.52 -4.16 12.55
CA THR A 313 -5.61 -4.79 13.34
C THR A 313 -6.96 -4.72 12.62
N ALA A 314 -7.28 -3.61 11.95
CA ALA A 314 -8.50 -3.49 11.17
C ALA A 314 -8.45 -4.38 9.91
N MET A 315 -7.31 -4.42 9.20
CA MET A 315 -7.12 -5.26 8.01
C MET A 315 -7.16 -6.76 8.32
N ALA A 316 -6.67 -7.17 9.49
CA ALA A 316 -6.73 -8.56 9.92
C ALA A 316 -8.18 -9.09 10.05
N THR A 317 -9.18 -8.20 10.21
CA THR A 317 -10.60 -8.61 10.23
C THR A 317 -11.15 -8.94 8.84
N SER A 318 -10.48 -8.51 7.77
CA SER A 318 -10.75 -8.86 6.37
C SER A 318 -9.90 -10.03 5.90
N ASP A 319 -9.17 -10.65 6.83
CA ASP A 319 -8.26 -11.76 6.57
C ASP A 319 -7.29 -11.54 5.39
N THR A 320 -6.90 -10.28 5.18
CA THR A 320 -6.04 -9.87 4.08
C THR A 320 -4.57 -10.01 4.49
N ALA A 321 -3.75 -10.71 3.69
CA ALA A 321 -2.30 -10.67 3.87
C ALA A 321 -1.73 -9.33 3.39
N PHE A 322 -0.71 -8.86 4.09
CA PHE A 322 -0.05 -7.60 3.79
C PHE A 322 1.41 -7.58 4.20
N ASP A 323 2.18 -6.87 3.38
CA ASP A 323 3.55 -6.48 3.66
C ASP A 323 3.62 -5.05 4.20
N TYR A 324 4.79 -4.68 4.70
CA TYR A 324 5.05 -3.34 5.22
C TYR A 324 6.37 -2.79 4.70
N ALA A 325 6.36 -1.50 4.39
CA ALA A 325 7.56 -0.71 4.14
C ALA A 325 7.43 0.70 4.69
N GLU A 326 8.54 1.25 5.20
CA GLU A 326 8.68 2.70 5.32
C GLU A 326 8.70 3.35 3.93
N ASN A 327 8.14 4.56 3.81
CA ASN A 327 8.07 5.29 2.55
C ASN A 327 9.45 5.52 1.90
N ASN A 328 10.51 5.71 2.68
CA ASN A 328 11.88 5.83 2.17
C ASN A 328 12.34 4.59 1.39
N ALA A 329 11.86 3.38 1.72
CA ALA A 329 12.16 2.18 0.95
C ALA A 329 11.45 2.15 -0.41
N VAL A 330 10.32 2.85 -0.54
CA VAL A 330 9.65 3.09 -1.83
C VAL A 330 10.42 4.13 -2.63
N ILE A 331 10.81 5.24 -2.01
CA ILE A 331 11.62 6.32 -2.64
C ILE A 331 12.94 5.76 -3.19
N SER A 332 13.64 4.90 -2.43
CA SER A 332 14.91 4.32 -2.84
C SER A 332 14.79 3.22 -3.91
N GLY A 333 13.55 2.81 -4.25
CA GLY A 333 13.28 1.70 -5.16
C GLY A 333 13.53 0.31 -4.56
N ALA A 334 13.81 0.24 -3.24
CA ALA A 334 13.98 -1.02 -2.54
C ALA A 334 12.66 -1.82 -2.42
N VAL A 335 11.51 -1.14 -2.52
CA VAL A 335 10.18 -1.72 -2.63
C VAL A 335 9.46 -1.13 -3.84
N SER A 336 9.05 -1.99 -4.78
CA SER A 336 8.26 -1.60 -5.95
C SER A 336 6.77 -1.69 -5.61
N LEU A 337 6.04 -0.59 -5.79
CA LEU A 337 4.58 -0.55 -5.61
C LEU A 337 3.86 -1.50 -6.60
N GLY A 338 4.40 -1.65 -7.82
CA GLY A 338 3.79 -2.48 -8.87
C GLY A 338 3.79 -3.98 -8.58
N ASN A 339 4.41 -4.43 -7.49
CA ASN A 339 4.31 -5.82 -7.02
C ASN A 339 3.01 -6.09 -6.26
N TYR A 340 2.23 -5.05 -5.95
CA TYR A 340 1.03 -5.13 -5.13
C TYR A 340 -0.18 -4.68 -5.94
N ARG A 341 -1.35 -5.27 -5.65
CA ARG A 341 -2.63 -4.89 -6.27
C ARG A 341 -3.23 -3.66 -5.59
N ALA A 342 -2.95 -3.50 -4.31
CA ALA A 342 -3.35 -2.34 -3.54
C ALA A 342 -2.24 -1.87 -2.60
N VAL A 343 -2.28 -0.59 -2.28
CA VAL A 343 -1.39 0.06 -1.32
C VAL A 343 -2.26 0.83 -0.32
N VAL A 344 -1.96 0.71 0.97
CA VAL A 344 -2.46 1.60 2.01
C VAL A 344 -1.32 2.51 2.45
N TRP A 345 -1.51 3.82 2.30
CA TRP A 345 -0.50 4.82 2.61
C TRP A 345 -0.90 5.64 3.85
N ILE A 346 -0.10 5.52 4.90
CA ILE A 346 -0.31 6.18 6.19
C ILE A 346 0.44 7.50 6.17
N LEU A 347 -0.27 8.62 6.31
CA LEU A 347 0.32 9.95 6.37
C LEU A 347 0.12 10.64 7.73
N GLY A 348 -0.78 10.16 8.59
CA GLY A 348 -0.97 10.77 9.91
C GLY A 348 -1.24 12.27 9.81
N GLN A 349 -0.39 13.08 10.44
CA GLN A 349 -0.43 14.54 10.33
C GLN A 349 0.73 15.11 9.51
N GLU A 350 1.25 14.38 8.50
CA GLU A 350 2.26 14.90 7.57
C GLU A 350 1.79 16.24 6.95
N SER A 351 2.72 17.14 6.67
CA SER A 351 2.45 18.46 6.09
C SER A 351 3.78 19.04 5.58
N THR A 352 3.73 20.28 5.09
CA THR A 352 4.77 21.07 4.41
C THR A 352 6.23 20.85 4.83
N ALA A 353 6.52 20.64 6.13
CA ALA A 353 7.89 20.51 6.62
C ALA A 353 8.51 19.15 6.29
N ASP A 354 7.76 18.07 6.50
CA ASP A 354 8.20 16.68 6.30
C ASP A 354 7.75 16.12 4.93
N LYS A 355 6.83 16.86 4.27
CA LYS A 355 6.26 16.66 2.94
C LYS A 355 5.31 15.48 2.84
N THR A 356 4.03 15.80 2.63
CA THR A 356 2.99 14.86 2.22
C THR A 356 3.21 14.50 0.76
N PHE A 357 3.59 13.25 0.46
CA PHE A 357 3.96 12.82 -0.89
C PHE A 357 5.00 13.76 -1.52
N ASP A 358 6.27 13.52 -1.27
CA ASP A 358 7.35 14.24 -1.94
C ASP A 358 7.30 14.05 -3.48
N VAL A 359 8.08 14.83 -4.23
CA VAL A 359 8.07 14.78 -5.69
C VAL A 359 8.36 13.37 -6.25
N THR A 360 9.19 12.58 -5.56
CA THR A 360 9.50 11.20 -5.94
C THR A 360 8.32 10.28 -5.66
N GLU A 361 7.71 10.39 -4.49
CA GLU A 361 6.54 9.61 -4.10
C GLU A 361 5.34 9.91 -5.01
N GLN A 362 5.10 11.20 -5.35
CA GLN A 362 4.07 11.60 -6.32
C GLN A 362 4.30 10.91 -7.67
N ALA A 363 5.55 10.88 -8.15
CA ALA A 363 5.88 10.22 -9.43
C ALA A 363 5.67 8.70 -9.37
N LEU A 364 6.10 8.05 -8.29
CA LEU A 364 5.95 6.61 -8.09
C LEU A 364 4.49 6.19 -7.93
N ALA A 365 3.72 6.92 -7.12
CA ALA A 365 2.29 6.68 -6.95
C ALA A 365 1.51 6.94 -8.25
N THR A 366 1.87 7.99 -9.00
CA THR A 366 1.28 8.26 -10.32
C THR A 366 1.53 7.10 -11.28
N ALA A 367 2.78 6.60 -11.36
CA ALA A 367 3.13 5.48 -12.22
C ALA A 367 2.38 4.20 -11.81
N TYR A 368 2.28 3.94 -10.51
CA TYR A 368 1.55 2.81 -9.94
C TYR A 368 0.04 2.84 -10.28
N LEU A 369 -0.62 3.98 -10.06
CA LEU A 369 -2.05 4.14 -10.38
C LEU A 369 -2.30 4.02 -11.89
N ASN A 370 -1.44 4.62 -12.73
CA ASN A 370 -1.56 4.50 -14.19
C ASN A 370 -1.33 3.06 -14.70
N ALA A 371 -0.66 2.21 -13.93
CA ALA A 371 -0.47 0.80 -14.22
C ALA A 371 -1.60 -0.10 -13.68
N GLY A 372 -2.66 0.48 -13.11
CA GLY A 372 -3.83 -0.23 -12.58
C GLY A 372 -3.74 -0.62 -11.10
N GLY A 373 -2.75 -0.09 -10.39
CA GLY A 373 -2.64 -0.24 -8.94
C GLY A 373 -3.72 0.55 -8.19
N ASN A 374 -4.17 0.06 -7.04
CA ASN A 374 -5.19 0.74 -6.21
C ASN A 374 -4.57 1.35 -4.95
N LEU A 375 -5.11 2.48 -4.47
CA LEU A 375 -4.53 3.21 -3.34
C LEU A 375 -5.59 3.67 -2.33
N PHE A 376 -5.39 3.34 -1.06
CA PHE A 376 -6.03 4.04 0.05
C PHE A 376 -5.02 4.95 0.72
N VAL A 377 -5.34 6.23 0.85
CA VAL A 377 -4.52 7.21 1.55
C VAL A 377 -5.34 7.91 2.64
N SER A 378 -4.75 8.05 3.83
CA SER A 378 -5.38 8.75 4.94
C SER A 378 -4.39 9.60 5.73
N GLY A 379 -4.80 10.81 6.05
CA GLY A 379 -4.02 11.77 6.83
C GLY A 379 -4.74 13.11 6.90
N SER A 380 -4.31 13.97 7.82
CA SER A 380 -4.67 15.40 7.83
C SER A 380 -3.64 16.21 7.05
N GLU A 381 -4.00 17.40 6.60
CA GLU A 381 -3.15 18.33 5.82
C GLU A 381 -2.64 17.81 4.44
N ILE A 382 -3.12 16.65 3.96
CA ILE A 382 -2.82 16.15 2.61
C ILE A 382 -3.24 17.16 1.54
N GLY A 383 -4.50 17.61 1.61
CA GLY A 383 -5.07 18.59 0.70
C GLY A 383 -4.50 19.97 0.93
N TYR A 384 -4.29 20.36 2.20
CA TYR A 384 -3.68 21.65 2.54
C TYR A 384 -2.32 21.82 1.84
N GLU A 385 -1.44 20.83 1.94
CA GLU A 385 -0.11 20.93 1.34
C GLU A 385 -0.14 20.73 -0.18
N LEU A 386 -0.70 19.61 -0.65
CA LEU A 386 -0.59 19.24 -2.06
C LEU A 386 -1.34 20.23 -2.95
N ASP A 387 -2.57 20.58 -2.59
CA ASP A 387 -3.42 21.47 -3.36
C ASP A 387 -3.37 22.91 -2.82
N GLY A 388 -3.67 23.14 -1.54
CA GLY A 388 -3.72 24.48 -0.93
C GLY A 388 -2.41 25.27 -1.05
N GLN A 389 -1.27 24.65 -0.77
CA GLN A 389 0.08 25.22 -0.96
C GLN A 389 0.66 24.93 -2.35
N SER A 390 -0.06 24.20 -3.19
CA SER A 390 0.34 23.84 -4.56
C SER A 390 1.64 23.05 -4.64
N ALA A 391 1.99 22.26 -3.62
CA ALA A 391 3.17 21.39 -3.62
C ALA A 391 3.03 20.16 -4.55
N GLY A 392 1.79 19.79 -4.88
CA GLY A 392 1.48 18.64 -5.74
C GLY A 392 0.05 18.68 -6.29
N ARG A 393 -0.48 19.87 -6.60
CA ARG A 393 -1.88 20.07 -7.01
C ARG A 393 -2.29 19.16 -8.16
N VAL A 394 -1.42 19.00 -9.15
CA VAL A 394 -1.66 18.12 -10.30
C VAL A 394 -1.84 16.67 -9.86
N PHE A 395 -1.01 16.18 -8.94
CA PHE A 395 -1.14 14.83 -8.39
C PHE A 395 -2.44 14.69 -7.59
N TYR A 396 -2.74 15.66 -6.71
CA TYR A 396 -3.93 15.62 -5.86
C TYR A 396 -5.24 15.67 -6.68
N GLU A 397 -5.36 16.60 -7.62
CA GLU A 397 -6.57 16.77 -8.41
C GLU A 397 -6.74 15.69 -9.49
N ASN A 398 -5.66 15.25 -10.15
CA ASN A 398 -5.77 14.35 -11.30
C ASN A 398 -5.60 12.87 -10.94
N MET A 399 -4.76 12.56 -9.95
CA MET A 399 -4.51 11.16 -9.55
C MET A 399 -5.38 10.78 -8.36
N LEU A 400 -5.34 11.56 -7.29
CA LEU A 400 -6.15 11.30 -6.08
C LEU A 400 -7.61 11.75 -6.21
N ARG A 401 -7.94 12.56 -7.24
CA ARG A 401 -9.31 13.00 -7.56
C ARG A 401 -10.02 13.70 -6.39
N ALA A 402 -9.25 14.48 -5.65
CA ALA A 402 -9.76 15.33 -4.59
C ALA A 402 -9.40 16.80 -4.85
N ASN A 403 -10.22 17.71 -4.34
CA ASN A 403 -9.95 19.15 -4.22
C ASN A 403 -9.86 19.51 -2.73
N TYR A 404 -9.00 20.47 -2.41
CA TYR A 404 -8.92 21.05 -1.08
C TYR A 404 -9.91 22.20 -0.91
N GLU A 405 -10.64 22.22 0.21
CA GLU A 405 -11.64 23.25 0.52
C GLU A 405 -11.26 24.08 1.75
N ALA A 406 -10.75 23.45 2.81
CA ALA A 406 -10.24 24.15 4.00
C ALA A 406 -9.34 23.25 4.85
N ASP A 407 -8.43 23.90 5.58
CA ASP A 407 -7.39 23.31 6.42
C ASP A 407 -7.94 22.59 7.65
N ASP A 408 -9.11 23.03 8.13
CA ASP A 408 -9.72 22.48 9.33
C ASP A 408 -11.23 22.36 9.18
N ALA A 409 -11.74 21.15 9.40
CA ALA A 409 -13.16 20.85 9.52
C ALA A 409 -13.80 21.43 10.79
N GLY A 410 -13.01 21.73 11.82
CA GLY A 410 -13.45 22.26 13.10
C GLY A 410 -14.25 21.27 13.96
N VAL A 411 -14.36 20.02 13.51
CA VAL A 411 -15.10 18.94 14.18
C VAL A 411 -14.39 17.59 14.00
N SER A 412 -14.58 16.70 14.97
CA SER A 412 -14.02 15.34 14.98
C SER A 412 -15.02 14.25 14.62
N SER A 413 -16.30 14.60 14.44
CA SER A 413 -17.37 13.65 14.10
C SER A 413 -17.50 13.47 12.59
N VAL A 414 -17.70 12.23 12.15
CA VAL A 414 -17.80 11.82 10.75
C VAL A 414 -18.94 10.82 10.60
N THR A 415 -19.60 10.81 9.44
CA THR A 415 -20.61 9.79 9.08
C THR A 415 -20.41 9.33 7.65
N GLY A 416 -20.77 8.09 7.37
CA GLY A 416 -21.01 7.62 6.01
C GLY A 416 -21.99 8.52 5.28
N SER A 417 -21.65 8.96 4.08
CA SER A 417 -22.47 9.87 3.28
C SER A 417 -22.68 9.43 1.84
N GLY A 418 -21.99 8.37 1.38
CA GLY A 418 -22.13 7.83 0.03
C GLY A 418 -21.16 6.69 -0.27
N GLY A 419 -21.23 6.17 -1.49
CA GLY A 419 -20.32 5.15 -2.03
C GLY A 419 -20.19 3.92 -1.13
N ILE A 420 -18.98 3.39 -1.03
CA ILE A 420 -18.67 2.19 -0.25
C ILE A 420 -18.90 2.34 1.26
N LEU A 421 -19.08 3.57 1.77
CA LEU A 421 -19.27 3.85 3.20
C LEU A 421 -20.68 4.37 3.53
N ALA A 422 -21.64 4.31 2.59
CA ALA A 422 -22.98 4.86 2.78
C ALA A 422 -23.74 4.28 3.99
N ASP A 423 -23.44 3.04 4.38
CA ASP A 423 -24.07 2.32 5.49
C ASP A 423 -23.31 2.47 6.82
N VAL A 424 -22.15 3.13 6.82
CA VAL A 424 -21.35 3.36 8.01
C VAL A 424 -21.98 4.50 8.82
N GLY A 425 -22.42 4.18 10.04
CA GLY A 425 -22.99 5.16 10.97
C GLY A 425 -21.98 6.20 11.45
N VAL A 426 -22.42 7.06 12.38
CA VAL A 426 -21.58 8.11 12.95
C VAL A 426 -20.43 7.51 13.77
N PHE A 427 -19.22 8.01 13.54
CA PHE A 427 -18.02 7.75 14.33
C PHE A 427 -17.22 9.05 14.54
N ASP A 428 -16.12 8.98 15.27
CA ASP A 428 -15.25 10.13 15.52
C ASP A 428 -13.77 9.75 15.62
N PHE A 429 -12.92 10.77 15.64
CA PHE A 429 -11.48 10.69 15.89
C PHE A 429 -11.03 11.60 17.04
N ASP A 430 -11.86 11.76 18.07
CA ASP A 430 -11.55 12.59 19.24
C ASP A 430 -10.76 11.82 20.32
N THR A 431 -9.70 12.44 20.86
CA THR A 431 -8.94 11.87 21.99
C THR A 431 -9.79 11.67 23.25
N ALA A 432 -10.87 12.43 23.42
CA ALA A 432 -11.85 12.24 24.50
C ALA A 432 -12.59 10.90 24.38
N ASN A 433 -12.71 10.36 23.16
CA ASN A 433 -13.42 9.12 22.85
C ASN A 433 -12.46 7.94 22.55
N GLY A 434 -11.15 8.16 22.59
CA GLY A 434 -10.14 7.10 22.47
C GLY A 434 -9.22 7.17 21.26
N ALA A 435 -9.25 8.25 20.47
CA ALA A 435 -8.26 8.47 19.41
C ALA A 435 -6.82 8.49 19.96
N ALA A 436 -5.88 7.99 19.17
CA ALA A 436 -4.47 7.84 19.57
C ALA A 436 -3.78 9.18 19.86
N TYR A 437 -4.14 10.21 19.10
CA TYR A 437 -3.63 11.58 19.21
C TYR A 437 -4.67 12.59 18.73
N ALA A 438 -4.45 13.87 19.05
CA ALA A 438 -5.31 14.95 18.57
C ALA A 438 -4.95 15.29 17.13
N VAL A 439 -5.93 15.22 16.23
CA VAL A 439 -5.81 15.65 14.84
C VAL A 439 -6.08 17.15 14.81
N ASN A 440 -5.04 17.96 14.53
CA ASN A 440 -5.14 19.41 14.68
C ASN A 440 -5.85 20.10 13.52
N SER A 441 -5.66 19.62 12.30
CA SER A 441 -6.13 20.25 11.06
C SER A 441 -6.69 19.20 10.08
N PRO A 442 -7.81 18.52 10.40
CA PRO A 442 -8.45 17.61 9.46
C PRO A 442 -8.96 18.40 8.24
N ASP A 443 -8.47 18.05 7.05
CA ASP A 443 -8.80 18.74 5.80
C ASP A 443 -10.27 18.52 5.44
N ARG A 444 -10.95 19.61 5.09
CA ARG A 444 -12.16 19.55 4.29
C ARG A 444 -11.76 19.40 2.84
N ILE A 445 -12.27 18.36 2.20
CA ILE A 445 -12.00 18.05 0.80
C ILE A 445 -13.28 18.09 -0.02
N ALA A 446 -13.18 17.98 -1.34
CA ALA A 446 -14.31 17.78 -2.23
C ALA A 446 -13.95 16.79 -3.35
N PRO A 447 -14.91 16.03 -3.91
CA PRO A 447 -14.64 15.17 -5.05
C PRO A 447 -14.26 15.98 -6.30
N GLN A 448 -13.27 15.50 -7.05
CA GLN A 448 -12.82 16.07 -8.32
C GLN A 448 -13.06 15.06 -9.45
N GLY A 449 -13.61 15.52 -10.58
CA GLY A 449 -13.66 14.77 -11.85
C GLY A 449 -14.08 13.29 -11.77
N GLY A 450 -15.35 13.01 -11.45
CA GLY A 450 -15.90 11.64 -11.42
C GLY A 450 -15.77 10.94 -10.06
N ALA A 451 -15.03 11.51 -9.11
CA ALA A 451 -15.02 11.04 -7.73
C ALA A 451 -16.36 11.28 -7.02
N THR A 452 -16.61 10.50 -5.97
CA THR A 452 -17.82 10.57 -5.13
C THR A 452 -17.44 10.80 -3.67
N ALA A 453 -18.23 11.63 -2.97
CA ALA A 453 -18.09 11.81 -1.53
C ALA A 453 -18.62 10.59 -0.78
N ILE A 454 -17.83 10.05 0.15
CA ILE A 454 -18.17 8.82 0.90
C ILE A 454 -18.29 9.06 2.41
N LEU A 455 -17.64 10.11 2.92
CA LEU A 455 -17.72 10.54 4.31
C LEU A 455 -18.00 12.03 4.41
N SER A 456 -18.79 12.44 5.40
CA SER A 456 -19.06 13.84 5.70
C SER A 456 -18.76 14.15 7.16
N TYR A 457 -18.18 15.32 7.41
CA TYR A 457 -18.00 15.85 8.76
C TYR A 457 -19.36 16.23 9.37
N GLY A 458 -19.51 15.99 10.68
CA GLY A 458 -20.73 16.29 11.42
C GLY A 458 -21.11 17.76 11.37
N GLY A 459 -22.40 18.06 11.54
CA GLY A 459 -22.91 19.44 11.55
C GLY A 459 -22.89 20.15 10.19
N GLY A 460 -22.64 19.43 9.09
CA GLY A 460 -22.58 20.00 7.74
C GLY A 460 -21.24 20.65 7.40
N ASN A 461 -20.15 20.24 8.06
CA ASN A 461 -18.81 20.79 7.86
C ASN A 461 -18.07 20.24 6.62
N GLY A 462 -18.80 19.83 5.59
CA GLY A 462 -18.23 19.37 4.31
C GLY A 462 -17.83 17.89 4.28
N THR A 463 -17.08 17.52 3.23
CA THR A 463 -16.69 16.15 2.94
C THR A 463 -15.39 15.79 3.67
N ALA A 464 -15.37 14.62 4.28
CA ALA A 464 -14.23 14.07 5.02
C ALA A 464 -13.48 12.97 4.25
N GLY A 465 -14.09 12.41 3.21
CA GLY A 465 -13.51 11.35 2.41
C GLY A 465 -14.19 11.20 1.06
N ILE A 466 -13.41 10.81 0.05
CA ILE A 466 -13.87 10.56 -1.31
C ILE A 466 -13.38 9.19 -1.82
N GLU A 467 -14.12 8.63 -2.78
CA GLU A 467 -13.68 7.49 -3.60
C GLU A 467 -13.66 7.86 -5.08
N TYR A 468 -12.88 7.15 -5.86
CA TYR A 468 -12.87 7.24 -7.31
C TYR A 468 -12.48 5.91 -7.95
N ASP A 469 -13.21 5.54 -9.00
CA ASP A 469 -12.91 4.42 -9.90
C ASP A 469 -12.78 4.98 -11.32
N SER A 470 -11.61 4.82 -11.94
CA SER A 470 -11.40 5.17 -13.34
C SER A 470 -11.76 4.05 -14.32
N GLY A 471 -11.97 2.84 -13.83
CA GLY A 471 -11.92 1.60 -14.60
C GLY A 471 -10.51 1.00 -14.70
N THR A 472 -9.47 1.83 -14.61
CA THR A 472 -8.05 1.39 -14.60
C THR A 472 -7.55 1.21 -13.16
N TYR A 473 -7.81 2.19 -12.30
CA TYR A 473 -7.40 2.23 -10.89
C TYR A 473 -8.49 2.78 -9.99
N ARG A 474 -8.39 2.44 -8.69
CA ARG A 474 -9.24 2.95 -7.62
C ARG A 474 -8.45 3.70 -6.57
N VAL A 475 -9.02 4.80 -6.08
CA VAL A 475 -8.49 5.54 -4.94
C VAL A 475 -9.55 5.81 -3.89
N VAL A 476 -9.13 5.77 -2.63
CA VAL A 476 -9.87 6.29 -1.49
C VAL A 476 -8.98 7.29 -0.76
N VAL A 477 -9.50 8.48 -0.48
CA VAL A 477 -8.76 9.57 0.18
C VAL A 477 -9.56 10.06 1.38
N PHE A 478 -8.95 10.05 2.57
CA PHE A 478 -9.51 10.70 3.76
C PHE A 478 -8.74 11.97 4.09
N GLY A 479 -9.48 13.04 4.43
CA GLY A 479 -8.94 14.29 4.98
C GLY A 479 -8.59 14.22 6.47
N PHE A 480 -8.58 13.02 7.05
CA PHE A 480 -8.15 12.77 8.42
C PHE A 480 -7.44 11.40 8.50
N PRO A 481 -6.61 11.16 9.53
CA PRO A 481 -5.89 9.90 9.68
C PRO A 481 -6.81 8.74 10.07
N PHE A 482 -6.74 7.61 9.37
CA PHE A 482 -7.53 6.42 9.69
C PHE A 482 -7.22 5.87 11.08
N GLU A 483 -5.95 5.89 11.48
CA GLU A 483 -5.47 5.44 12.80
C GLU A 483 -6.05 6.25 13.95
N ALA A 484 -6.56 7.47 13.68
CA ALA A 484 -7.15 8.34 14.68
C ALA A 484 -8.64 8.03 14.95
N ILE A 485 -9.32 7.24 14.10
CA ILE A 485 -10.71 6.83 14.38
C ILE A 485 -10.77 6.15 15.74
N SER A 486 -11.58 6.64 16.66
CA SER A 486 -11.57 6.25 18.08
C SER A 486 -11.99 4.80 18.30
N ALA A 487 -13.13 4.40 17.73
CA ALA A 487 -13.73 3.09 17.96
C ALA A 487 -13.13 2.02 17.04
N TYR A 488 -12.70 0.90 17.63
CA TYR A 488 -12.20 -0.26 16.88
C TYR A 488 -13.24 -0.83 15.90
N SER A 489 -14.52 -0.87 16.29
CA SER A 489 -15.60 -1.34 15.43
C SER A 489 -15.78 -0.46 14.19
N ALA A 490 -15.68 0.86 14.35
CA ALA A 490 -15.73 1.80 13.23
C ALA A 490 -14.50 1.65 12.32
N ARG A 491 -13.28 1.55 12.89
CA ARG A 491 -12.05 1.26 12.12
C ARG A 491 -12.20 -0.01 11.28
N SER A 492 -12.67 -1.09 11.89
CA SER A 492 -12.83 -2.38 11.21
C SER A 492 -13.87 -2.29 10.09
N ALA A 493 -15.04 -1.70 10.36
CA ALA A 493 -16.10 -1.55 9.35
C ALA A 493 -15.65 -0.69 8.15
N VAL A 494 -14.94 0.41 8.40
CA VAL A 494 -14.39 1.28 7.37
C VAL A 494 -13.31 0.55 6.56
N MET A 495 -12.32 -0.06 7.22
CA MET A 495 -11.24 -0.77 6.53
C MET A 495 -11.77 -1.92 5.68
N GLN A 496 -12.75 -2.69 6.16
CA GLN A 496 -13.38 -3.77 5.39
C GLN A 496 -13.96 -3.28 4.06
N ARG A 497 -14.69 -2.15 4.08
CA ARG A 497 -15.30 -1.55 2.88
C ARG A 497 -14.25 -0.98 1.94
N VAL A 498 -13.24 -0.30 2.50
CA VAL A 498 -12.12 0.23 1.74
C VAL A 498 -11.36 -0.92 1.06
N LEU A 499 -10.96 -1.97 1.78
CA LEU A 499 -10.27 -3.12 1.21
C LEU A 499 -11.11 -3.82 0.15
N GLY A 500 -12.41 -4.06 0.39
CA GLY A 500 -13.28 -4.65 -0.63
C GLY A 500 -13.39 -3.82 -1.91
N TYR A 501 -13.16 -2.51 -1.82
CA TYR A 501 -13.11 -1.61 -2.96
C TYR A 501 -11.75 -1.59 -3.66
N ILE A 502 -10.64 -1.44 -2.93
CA ILE A 502 -9.29 -1.34 -3.53
C ILE A 502 -8.66 -2.70 -3.86
N LEU A 503 -9.18 -3.78 -3.31
CA LEU A 503 -8.84 -5.17 -3.64
C LEU A 503 -10.11 -5.89 -4.12
N PRO A 504 -10.71 -5.49 -5.26
CA PRO A 504 -11.83 -6.26 -5.78
C PRO A 504 -11.41 -7.72 -6.02
N PRO A 505 -12.32 -8.69 -5.88
CA PRO A 505 -12.06 -10.04 -6.35
C PRO A 505 -11.56 -10.03 -7.81
N LEU A 506 -10.60 -10.89 -8.15
CA LEU A 506 -10.16 -11.06 -9.53
C LEU A 506 -11.32 -11.71 -10.31
N GLY A 507 -12.10 -10.95 -11.11
CA GLY A 507 -13.15 -11.50 -11.99
C GLY A 507 -14.62 -11.19 -11.60
N CYS A 508 -15.49 -11.12 -12.62
CA CYS A 508 -16.82 -10.51 -12.64
C CYS A 508 -17.89 -11.23 -11.75
N PRO A 509 -18.72 -10.51 -10.95
CA PRO A 509 -19.52 -11.16 -9.91
C PRO A 509 -20.66 -12.08 -10.36
N TYR A 510 -21.40 -11.86 -11.48
CA TYR A 510 -22.60 -12.68 -11.77
C TYR A 510 -23.03 -12.83 -13.26
N SER A 511 -22.24 -12.42 -14.27
CA SER A 511 -22.55 -12.73 -15.69
C SER A 511 -21.37 -12.48 -16.64
N PRO A 512 -21.28 -13.21 -17.77
CA PRO A 512 -20.36 -12.90 -18.88
C PRO A 512 -20.47 -11.44 -19.31
N ASP A 513 -19.35 -10.84 -19.72
CA ASP A 513 -19.37 -9.54 -20.41
C ASP A 513 -19.83 -9.78 -21.85
N VAL A 514 -21.11 -9.49 -22.12
CA VAL A 514 -21.70 -9.64 -23.44
C VAL A 514 -21.21 -8.51 -24.34
N ILE A 515 -20.41 -8.85 -25.36
CA ILE A 515 -19.99 -7.91 -26.40
C ILE A 515 -21.18 -7.56 -27.28
N THR A 516 -21.93 -8.58 -27.73
CA THR A 516 -23.24 -8.37 -28.36
C THR A 516 -24.07 -9.66 -28.41
N GLY A 517 -25.39 -9.52 -28.22
CA GLY A 517 -26.40 -10.55 -28.49
C GLY A 517 -27.46 -10.10 -29.50
N PHE A 518 -27.23 -8.99 -30.22
CA PHE A 518 -28.09 -8.49 -31.31
C PHE A 518 -29.55 -8.08 -30.97
N GLU A 519 -30.04 -8.30 -29.74
CA GLU A 519 -31.44 -8.09 -29.31
C GLU A 519 -32.00 -6.66 -29.46
N GLY A 520 -31.13 -5.64 -29.61
CA GLY A 520 -31.52 -4.24 -29.76
C GLY A 520 -31.77 -3.77 -31.20
N TYR A 521 -31.62 -4.66 -32.19
CA TYR A 521 -31.56 -4.26 -33.61
C TYR A 521 -32.65 -4.94 -34.45
N ALA A 522 -33.11 -4.23 -35.50
CA ALA A 522 -34.11 -4.75 -36.43
C ALA A 522 -33.49 -5.73 -37.43
N ASP A 523 -34.29 -6.68 -37.93
CA ASP A 523 -33.87 -7.60 -38.99
C ASP A 523 -33.36 -6.83 -40.21
N GLY A 524 -32.25 -7.29 -40.80
CA GLY A 524 -31.54 -6.61 -41.89
C GLY A 524 -30.49 -5.58 -41.44
N THR A 525 -30.32 -5.32 -40.14
CA THR A 525 -29.33 -4.36 -39.63
C THR A 525 -27.92 -4.96 -39.56
N HIS A 526 -26.89 -4.21 -39.99
CA HIS A 526 -25.49 -4.55 -39.72
C HIS A 526 -25.08 -4.06 -38.33
N VAL A 527 -24.63 -4.95 -37.45
CA VAL A 527 -24.33 -4.61 -36.05
C VAL A 527 -22.84 -4.62 -35.78
N MET A 528 -22.27 -5.82 -35.64
CA MET A 528 -20.88 -6.04 -35.26
C MET A 528 -20.00 -6.42 -36.46
N PHE A 529 -20.56 -7.11 -37.46
CA PHE A 529 -19.79 -7.58 -38.62
C PHE A 529 -20.15 -6.83 -39.89
N GLN A 530 -19.14 -6.57 -40.71
CA GLN A 530 -19.30 -6.16 -42.10
C GLN A 530 -19.72 -7.35 -42.98
N ASP A 531 -20.24 -7.07 -44.17
CA ASP A 531 -20.52 -8.11 -45.15
C ASP A 531 -19.27 -8.95 -45.49
N PRO A 532 -19.43 -10.26 -45.81
CA PRO A 532 -18.30 -11.17 -46.05
C PRO A 532 -17.24 -10.66 -47.06
N ARG A 533 -17.67 -9.97 -48.11
CA ARG A 533 -16.80 -9.40 -49.15
C ARG A 533 -16.20 -8.04 -48.81
N TYR A 534 -16.47 -7.46 -47.64
CA TYR A 534 -15.95 -6.14 -47.26
C TYR A 534 -14.42 -6.12 -47.17
N SER A 535 -13.83 -7.18 -46.62
CA SER A 535 -12.38 -7.23 -46.45
C SER A 535 -11.65 -7.45 -47.77
N GLY A 536 -10.79 -6.50 -48.15
CA GLY A 536 -9.97 -6.58 -49.35
C GLY A 536 -9.02 -7.79 -49.36
N SER A 537 -8.63 -8.31 -48.18
CA SER A 537 -7.77 -9.50 -48.09
C SER A 537 -8.47 -10.80 -48.45
N THR A 538 -9.81 -10.85 -48.42
CA THR A 538 -10.59 -12.08 -48.69
C THR A 538 -11.52 -11.98 -49.90
N LEU A 539 -11.62 -10.82 -50.55
CA LEU A 539 -12.50 -10.59 -51.70
C LEU A 539 -12.31 -11.63 -52.84
N ALA A 540 -11.06 -12.02 -53.12
CA ALA A 540 -10.71 -12.99 -54.17
C ALA A 540 -11.03 -14.45 -53.80
N HIS A 541 -11.46 -14.72 -52.57
CA HIS A 541 -11.78 -16.06 -52.08
C HIS A 541 -13.29 -16.38 -52.13
N LEU A 542 -14.13 -15.38 -52.37
CA LEU A 542 -15.58 -15.45 -52.22
C LEU A 542 -16.29 -15.28 -53.57
N ALA A 543 -17.42 -15.97 -53.75
CA ALA A 543 -18.37 -15.73 -54.83
C ALA A 543 -19.10 -14.39 -54.65
N MET A 544 -19.70 -13.85 -55.70
CA MET A 544 -20.39 -12.54 -55.64
C MET A 544 -21.64 -12.58 -54.75
N THR A 545 -22.37 -13.70 -54.76
CA THR A 545 -23.55 -13.93 -53.94
C THR A 545 -23.55 -15.36 -53.41
N PRO A 546 -24.12 -15.61 -52.21
CA PRO A 546 -24.64 -14.62 -51.26
C PRO A 546 -23.50 -13.81 -50.59
N ASN A 547 -23.84 -12.64 -50.04
CA ASN A 547 -22.91 -11.74 -49.35
C ASN A 547 -23.70 -10.87 -48.37
N SER A 548 -23.97 -11.39 -47.19
CA SER A 548 -24.73 -10.66 -46.17
C SER A 548 -24.23 -11.00 -44.78
N ALA A 549 -24.15 -10.01 -43.90
CA ALA A 549 -23.97 -10.18 -42.45
C ALA A 549 -24.93 -9.23 -41.70
N VAL A 550 -26.14 -9.70 -41.42
CA VAL A 550 -27.23 -8.86 -40.89
C VAL A 550 -27.99 -9.54 -39.76
N VAL A 551 -28.66 -8.76 -38.94
CA VAL A 551 -29.55 -9.29 -37.90
C VAL A 551 -30.72 -10.04 -38.52
N SER A 552 -31.08 -11.18 -37.93
CA SER A 552 -32.18 -12.03 -38.39
C SER A 552 -32.89 -12.69 -37.21
N SER A 553 -34.20 -12.85 -37.35
CA SER A 553 -35.04 -13.71 -36.50
C SER A 553 -35.53 -14.97 -37.22
N GLU A 554 -34.89 -15.35 -38.33
CA GLU A 554 -35.23 -16.53 -39.14
C GLU A 554 -35.13 -17.85 -38.34
N VAL A 555 -34.18 -17.94 -37.42
CA VAL A 555 -33.99 -19.07 -36.52
C VAL A 555 -34.16 -18.65 -35.08
N PRO A 556 -34.59 -19.57 -34.17
CA PRO A 556 -34.50 -19.32 -32.74
C PRO A 556 -33.06 -19.00 -32.33
N ALA A 557 -32.87 -17.83 -31.72
CA ALA A 557 -31.59 -17.41 -31.15
C ALA A 557 -31.15 -18.36 -30.02
N TYR A 558 -29.86 -18.35 -29.69
CA TYR A 558 -29.37 -19.09 -28.52
C TYR A 558 -29.91 -18.44 -27.25
N ALA A 559 -29.84 -17.10 -27.18
CA ALA A 559 -30.44 -16.31 -26.12
C ALA A 559 -31.21 -15.13 -26.74
N GLY A 560 -32.45 -14.90 -26.29
CA GLY A 560 -33.31 -13.85 -26.85
C GLY A 560 -34.03 -14.27 -28.13
N GLY A 561 -34.12 -13.38 -29.11
CA GLY A 561 -34.88 -13.56 -30.35
C GLY A 561 -34.19 -13.08 -31.63
N LYS A 562 -32.93 -12.62 -31.55
CA LYS A 562 -32.15 -12.08 -32.67
C LYS A 562 -30.80 -12.78 -32.79
N THR A 563 -30.33 -12.91 -34.01
CA THR A 563 -29.02 -13.49 -34.35
C THR A 563 -28.37 -12.65 -35.43
N SER A 564 -27.05 -12.74 -35.60
CA SER A 564 -26.40 -12.31 -36.84
C SER A 564 -26.38 -13.46 -37.84
N ARG A 565 -27.15 -13.34 -38.92
CA ARG A 565 -27.16 -14.25 -40.06
C ARG A 565 -26.08 -13.82 -41.05
N VAL A 566 -25.13 -14.70 -41.30
CA VAL A 566 -24.01 -14.46 -42.20
C VAL A 566 -24.04 -15.48 -43.33
N ASP A 567 -24.08 -15.01 -44.58
CA ASP A 567 -24.17 -15.83 -45.77
C ASP A 567 -23.05 -15.51 -46.76
N TRP A 568 -22.33 -16.55 -47.17
CA TRP A 568 -21.34 -16.45 -48.23
C TRP A 568 -21.26 -17.74 -49.05
N ALA A 569 -20.54 -17.68 -50.16
CA ALA A 569 -20.04 -18.88 -50.85
C ALA A 569 -18.58 -18.66 -51.21
N TRP A 570 -17.79 -19.73 -51.23
CA TRP A 570 -16.43 -19.71 -51.73
C TRP A 570 -16.44 -19.59 -53.26
N LEU A 571 -15.36 -19.06 -53.82
CA LEU A 571 -15.21 -18.93 -55.27
C LEU A 571 -15.13 -20.30 -55.97
N ASP A 572 -14.46 -21.25 -55.34
CA ASP A 572 -14.27 -22.64 -55.79
C ASP A 572 -13.87 -23.54 -54.60
N ALA A 573 -13.61 -24.82 -54.88
CA ALA A 573 -13.20 -25.81 -53.87
C ALA A 573 -11.69 -25.80 -53.54
N SER A 574 -10.94 -24.74 -53.88
CA SER A 574 -9.53 -24.66 -53.49
C SER A 574 -9.40 -24.73 -51.96
N PRO A 575 -8.54 -25.60 -51.38
CA PRO A 575 -8.45 -25.77 -49.93
C PRO A 575 -7.80 -24.58 -49.20
N THR A 576 -7.48 -23.51 -49.92
CA THR A 576 -6.88 -22.29 -49.37
C THR A 576 -7.88 -21.12 -49.29
N ARG A 577 -9.16 -21.33 -49.63
CA ARG A 577 -10.18 -20.26 -49.51
C ARG A 577 -10.46 -19.91 -48.06
N TRP A 578 -10.59 -18.62 -47.77
CA TRP A 578 -10.87 -18.12 -46.44
C TRP A 578 -11.59 -16.76 -46.46
N LEU A 579 -12.28 -16.45 -45.38
CA LEU A 579 -13.12 -15.27 -45.19
C LEU A 579 -12.68 -14.56 -43.91
N ARG A 580 -12.48 -13.24 -44.01
CA ARG A 580 -12.27 -12.32 -42.88
C ARG A 580 -13.56 -11.55 -42.63
N LEU A 581 -14.38 -12.06 -41.72
CA LEU A 581 -15.62 -11.41 -41.30
C LEU A 581 -15.31 -10.35 -40.24
N THR A 582 -14.98 -9.15 -40.69
CA THR A 582 -14.39 -8.10 -39.85
C THR A 582 -15.41 -7.26 -39.10
N THR A 583 -15.03 -6.85 -37.89
CA THR A 583 -15.72 -5.83 -37.08
C THR A 583 -15.24 -4.41 -37.40
N HIS A 584 -14.23 -4.29 -38.27
CA HIS A 584 -13.62 -3.02 -38.61
C HIS A 584 -14.64 -2.05 -39.20
N SER A 585 -14.77 -0.91 -38.53
CA SER A 585 -15.68 0.18 -38.93
C SER A 585 -17.16 -0.25 -39.07
N ALA A 586 -17.59 -1.29 -38.35
CA ALA A 586 -18.99 -1.67 -38.28
C ALA A 586 -19.85 -0.52 -37.72
N ALA A 587 -21.10 -0.42 -38.15
CA ALA A 587 -21.92 0.77 -37.88
C ALA A 587 -22.33 0.91 -36.41
N ASN A 588 -22.50 -0.19 -35.68
CA ASN A 588 -23.05 -0.18 -34.32
C ASN A 588 -22.06 -0.68 -33.26
N VAL A 589 -21.35 -1.79 -33.50
CA VAL A 589 -20.35 -2.35 -32.59
C VAL A 589 -19.00 -2.52 -33.31
N PRO A 590 -18.31 -1.41 -33.66
CA PRO A 590 -17.01 -1.47 -34.33
C PRO A 590 -15.86 -1.80 -33.38
N ASN A 591 -14.93 -2.64 -33.83
CA ASN A 591 -13.68 -2.94 -33.14
C ASN A 591 -13.83 -3.21 -31.62
N PRO A 592 -14.71 -4.13 -31.19
CA PRO A 592 -15.00 -4.30 -29.77
C PRO A 592 -13.76 -4.73 -28.99
N THR A 593 -13.50 -4.04 -27.89
CA THR A 593 -12.38 -4.29 -26.97
C THR A 593 -12.63 -5.57 -26.19
N ILE A 594 -11.57 -6.32 -25.95
CA ILE A 594 -11.55 -7.57 -25.18
C ILE A 594 -10.35 -7.60 -24.23
N ASP A 595 -10.52 -8.28 -23.11
CA ASP A 595 -9.44 -8.64 -22.20
C ASP A 595 -8.70 -9.89 -22.70
N LEU A 596 -7.41 -9.78 -22.95
CA LEU A 596 -6.58 -10.85 -23.50
C LEU A 596 -6.34 -11.99 -22.51
N ARG A 597 -6.57 -11.77 -21.22
CA ARG A 597 -6.45 -12.81 -20.19
C ARG A 597 -7.70 -13.70 -20.11
N ARG A 598 -8.80 -13.27 -20.74
CA ARG A 598 -10.10 -13.97 -20.63
C ARG A 598 -10.47 -14.64 -21.95
N PRO A 599 -11.17 -15.78 -21.89
CA PRO A 599 -11.71 -16.40 -23.10
C PRO A 599 -12.66 -15.46 -23.86
N VAL A 600 -12.78 -15.68 -25.15
CA VAL A 600 -13.82 -15.12 -26.02
C VAL A 600 -14.70 -16.27 -26.48
N ARG A 601 -16.00 -16.15 -26.27
CA ARG A 601 -16.98 -17.18 -26.57
C ARG A 601 -17.91 -16.72 -27.67
N VAL A 602 -18.20 -17.62 -28.60
CA VAL A 602 -19.08 -17.39 -29.74
C VAL A 602 -20.09 -18.54 -29.80
N ARG A 603 -21.40 -18.22 -29.79
CA ARG A 603 -22.43 -19.19 -30.14
C ARG A 603 -22.64 -19.15 -31.64
N LEU A 604 -22.59 -20.31 -32.29
CA LEU A 604 -22.85 -20.42 -33.72
C LEU A 604 -23.78 -21.58 -34.02
N ARG A 605 -24.67 -21.41 -34.99
CA ARG A 605 -25.47 -22.49 -35.57
C ARG A 605 -25.17 -22.62 -37.05
N LEU A 606 -24.89 -23.85 -37.46
CA LEU A 606 -24.58 -24.22 -38.84
C LEU A 606 -25.43 -25.42 -39.25
N ASP A 607 -26.33 -25.21 -40.21
CA ASP A 607 -27.28 -26.26 -40.64
C ASP A 607 -26.79 -27.07 -41.85
N SER A 608 -25.75 -26.62 -42.57
CA SER A 608 -25.13 -27.39 -43.66
C SER A 608 -23.68 -26.98 -43.93
N GLY A 609 -22.87 -27.93 -44.40
CA GLY A 609 -21.46 -27.73 -44.73
C GLY A 609 -20.51 -27.82 -43.53
N SER A 610 -19.28 -27.38 -43.73
CA SER A 610 -18.27 -27.27 -42.67
C SER A 610 -17.26 -26.18 -43.01
N PHE A 611 -16.53 -25.69 -41.99
CA PHE A 611 -15.42 -24.76 -42.15
C PHE A 611 -14.48 -24.86 -40.94
N ARG A 612 -13.32 -24.23 -41.01
CA ARG A 612 -12.45 -23.98 -39.85
C ARG A 612 -12.64 -22.57 -39.33
N LEU A 613 -12.70 -22.39 -38.02
CA LEU A 613 -12.90 -21.10 -37.36
C LEU A 613 -11.67 -20.70 -36.53
N SER A 614 -11.26 -19.44 -36.66
CA SER A 614 -10.26 -18.80 -35.81
C SER A 614 -10.70 -17.38 -35.46
N LEU A 615 -10.11 -16.82 -34.40
CA LEU A 615 -10.33 -15.45 -33.98
C LEU A 615 -9.19 -14.57 -34.48
N GLY A 616 -9.48 -13.38 -35.01
CA GLY A 616 -8.47 -12.37 -35.28
C GLY A 616 -8.49 -11.30 -34.19
N ILE A 617 -7.40 -11.16 -33.44
CA ILE A 617 -7.23 -10.14 -32.40
C ILE A 617 -6.30 -9.06 -32.92
N ARG A 618 -6.68 -7.80 -32.78
CA ARG A 618 -5.80 -6.65 -33.04
C ARG A 618 -5.22 -6.12 -31.74
N GLU A 619 -3.92 -5.93 -31.70
CA GLU A 619 -3.18 -5.40 -30.56
C GLU A 619 -3.17 -3.88 -30.62
N THR A 620 -4.27 -3.28 -30.18
CA THR A 620 -4.40 -1.81 -30.17
C THR A 620 -3.80 -1.18 -28.92
N GLY A 621 -3.81 -1.90 -27.79
CA GLY A 621 -3.38 -1.39 -26.49
C GLY A 621 -4.23 -0.21 -25.98
N VAL A 622 -5.48 -0.13 -26.43
CA VAL A 622 -6.43 0.92 -26.04
C VAL A 622 -7.23 0.43 -24.83
N ASP A 623 -7.14 1.16 -23.72
CA ASP A 623 -7.82 0.84 -22.46
C ASP A 623 -9.22 1.46 -22.41
N VAL A 624 -10.20 0.76 -22.98
CA VAL A 624 -11.63 1.09 -22.88
C VAL A 624 -12.42 -0.14 -22.42
N PRO A 625 -13.66 0.02 -21.90
CA PRO A 625 -14.46 -1.11 -21.43
C PRO A 625 -14.63 -2.22 -22.49
N ILE A 626 -14.82 -3.46 -22.04
CA ILE A 626 -15.08 -4.61 -22.93
C ILE A 626 -16.31 -4.30 -23.80
N GLY A 627 -16.22 -4.59 -25.10
CA GLY A 627 -17.27 -4.32 -26.08
C GLY A 627 -17.25 -2.92 -26.70
N GLU A 628 -16.63 -1.93 -26.05
CA GLU A 628 -16.45 -0.59 -26.61
C GLU A 628 -15.40 -0.57 -27.73
N ASN A 629 -15.43 0.44 -28.59
CA ASN A 629 -14.53 0.56 -29.74
C ASN A 629 -13.07 0.80 -29.31
N GLY A 630 -12.26 -0.27 -29.36
CA GLY A 630 -10.84 -0.26 -28.98
C GLY A 630 -9.89 0.25 -30.07
N GLY A 631 -10.44 0.82 -31.15
CA GLY A 631 -9.67 1.41 -32.24
C GLY A 631 -9.28 0.41 -33.34
N ALA A 632 -8.66 0.94 -34.39
CA ALA A 632 -8.36 0.19 -35.62
C ALA A 632 -6.87 0.12 -35.97
N SER A 633 -6.01 0.66 -35.11
CA SER A 633 -4.55 0.72 -35.31
C SER A 633 -3.87 -0.35 -34.48
N GLY A 634 -2.99 -1.14 -35.08
CA GLY A 634 -2.28 -2.22 -34.40
C GLY A 634 -2.06 -3.42 -35.32
N THR A 635 -1.14 -4.30 -34.92
CA THR A 635 -0.91 -5.61 -35.54
C THR A 635 -2.06 -6.56 -35.25
N ILE A 636 -2.19 -7.62 -36.05
CA ILE A 636 -3.26 -8.60 -35.93
C ILE A 636 -2.64 -9.99 -35.82
N GLU A 637 -3.18 -10.76 -34.89
CA GLU A 637 -2.82 -12.13 -34.58
C GLU A 637 -4.03 -13.06 -34.75
N TRP A 638 -3.75 -14.29 -35.14
CA TRP A 638 -4.73 -15.38 -35.17
C TRP A 638 -4.72 -16.15 -33.87
N VAL A 639 -5.86 -16.26 -33.21
CA VAL A 639 -6.03 -17.09 -32.01
C VAL A 639 -6.82 -18.35 -32.37
N GLY A 640 -6.34 -19.49 -31.88
CA GLY A 640 -6.92 -20.80 -32.16
C GLY A 640 -6.53 -21.34 -33.54
N ALA A 641 -5.43 -20.87 -34.11
CA ALA A 641 -4.92 -21.31 -35.41
C ALA A 641 -3.66 -22.16 -35.23
N THR A 642 -3.65 -23.37 -35.81
CA THR A 642 -2.48 -24.27 -35.71
C THR A 642 -1.44 -24.05 -36.82
N SER A 643 -1.87 -23.45 -37.93
CA SER A 643 -1.05 -23.10 -39.08
C SER A 643 -1.82 -22.12 -39.98
N VAL A 644 -1.19 -21.64 -41.05
CA VAL A 644 -1.79 -20.74 -42.04
C VAL A 644 -1.68 -21.37 -43.43
N VAL A 645 -2.77 -21.39 -44.20
CA VAL A 645 -2.78 -21.91 -45.59
C VAL A 645 -1.99 -20.97 -46.52
N PRO A 646 -1.46 -21.44 -47.67
CA PRO A 646 -0.60 -20.63 -48.54
C PRO A 646 -1.15 -19.28 -48.99
N SER A 647 -2.47 -19.09 -49.00
CA SER A 647 -3.11 -17.81 -49.32
C SER A 647 -3.54 -16.99 -48.10
N GLY A 648 -2.97 -17.26 -46.93
CA GLY A 648 -3.04 -16.41 -45.74
C GLY A 648 -4.17 -16.70 -44.74
N GLY A 649 -5.01 -17.71 -45.00
CA GLY A 649 -6.11 -18.07 -44.10
C GLY A 649 -5.69 -18.97 -42.93
N PRO A 650 -6.19 -18.77 -41.70
CA PRO A 650 -5.82 -19.58 -40.56
C PRO A 650 -6.46 -20.98 -40.60
N VAL A 651 -5.75 -21.99 -40.10
CA VAL A 651 -6.23 -23.36 -39.93
C VAL A 651 -6.63 -23.56 -38.47
N GLY A 652 -7.87 -23.19 -38.17
CA GLY A 652 -8.44 -23.28 -36.82
C GLY A 652 -9.34 -24.50 -36.55
N ILE A 653 -10.25 -24.30 -35.59
CA ILE A 653 -11.18 -25.30 -35.06
C ILE A 653 -12.14 -25.74 -36.16
N LEU A 654 -12.23 -27.05 -36.43
CA LEU A 654 -13.19 -27.58 -37.39
C LEU A 654 -14.61 -27.48 -36.82
N VAL A 655 -15.48 -26.77 -37.52
CA VAL A 655 -16.91 -26.65 -37.24
C VAL A 655 -17.67 -27.37 -38.35
N SER A 656 -18.45 -28.37 -37.98
CA SER A 656 -19.28 -29.14 -38.92
C SER A 656 -20.75 -28.87 -38.64
N ALA A 657 -21.58 -28.94 -39.68
CA ALA A 657 -23.00 -28.69 -39.54
C ALA A 657 -23.67 -29.67 -38.57
N GLU A 658 -24.44 -29.11 -37.64
CA GLU A 658 -25.35 -29.83 -36.75
C GLU A 658 -26.73 -29.18 -36.88
N PRO A 659 -27.57 -29.66 -37.82
CA PRO A 659 -28.83 -29.00 -38.15
C PRO A 659 -29.71 -28.77 -36.93
N GLY A 660 -30.09 -27.51 -36.70
CA GLY A 660 -30.93 -27.12 -35.58
C GLY A 660 -30.20 -26.89 -34.25
N VAL A 661 -28.89 -27.13 -34.18
CA VAL A 661 -28.12 -27.12 -32.94
C VAL A 661 -27.21 -25.88 -32.87
N TRP A 662 -27.23 -25.21 -31.72
CA TRP A 662 -26.26 -24.17 -31.38
C TRP A 662 -25.00 -24.82 -30.81
N GLN A 663 -23.87 -24.53 -31.43
CA GLN A 663 -22.54 -24.94 -31.02
C GLN A 663 -21.86 -23.78 -30.27
N THR A 664 -21.08 -24.14 -29.26
CA THR A 664 -20.29 -23.21 -28.44
C THR A 664 -18.83 -23.32 -28.83
N ILE A 665 -18.26 -22.24 -29.35
CA ILE A 665 -16.82 -22.16 -29.62
C ILE A 665 -16.19 -21.15 -28.68
N THR A 666 -15.13 -21.55 -28.01
CA THR A 666 -14.37 -20.72 -27.07
C THR A 666 -12.93 -20.60 -27.54
N PHE A 667 -12.42 -19.37 -27.57
CA PHE A 667 -11.02 -19.06 -27.84
C PHE A 667 -10.41 -18.48 -26.57
N SER A 668 -9.40 -19.15 -25.99
CA SER A 668 -8.68 -18.64 -24.81
C SER A 668 -7.37 -18.00 -25.27
N PRO A 669 -7.24 -16.67 -25.33
CA PRO A 669 -6.06 -16.03 -25.92
C PRO A 669 -4.75 -16.34 -25.19
N SER A 670 -4.82 -16.61 -23.87
CA SER A 670 -3.67 -17.03 -23.04
C SER A 670 -3.19 -18.46 -23.29
N LEU A 671 -4.05 -19.35 -23.81
CA LEU A 671 -3.78 -20.80 -23.90
C LEU A 671 -3.86 -21.36 -25.33
N ALA A 672 -4.51 -20.64 -26.24
CA ALA A 672 -4.71 -21.09 -27.61
C ALA A 672 -3.46 -20.85 -28.47
N PRO A 673 -3.19 -21.72 -29.47
CA PRO A 673 -2.16 -21.45 -30.46
C PRO A 673 -2.38 -20.10 -31.16
N VAL A 674 -1.36 -19.25 -31.12
CA VAL A 674 -1.34 -17.94 -31.79
C VAL A 674 -0.50 -18.03 -33.07
N GLN A 675 -0.97 -17.44 -34.17
CA GLN A 675 -0.22 -17.33 -35.43
C GLN A 675 -0.24 -15.90 -35.96
N PRO A 676 0.87 -15.38 -36.50
CA PRO A 676 0.92 -14.04 -37.06
C PRO A 676 0.02 -13.89 -38.28
N MET A 677 -0.78 -12.81 -38.30
CA MET A 677 -1.36 -12.28 -39.54
C MET A 677 -0.54 -11.10 -40.05
N THR A 678 -0.45 -10.04 -39.24
CA THR A 678 0.39 -8.87 -39.51
C THR A 678 1.34 -8.53 -38.37
N GLY A 679 1.26 -9.20 -37.22
CA GLY A 679 2.23 -9.08 -36.14
C GLY A 679 3.21 -10.25 -36.10
N ASP A 680 3.51 -10.75 -34.90
CA ASP A 680 4.66 -11.60 -34.60
C ASP A 680 4.33 -12.97 -34.00
N GLY A 681 3.05 -13.30 -33.81
CA GLY A 681 2.63 -14.57 -33.20
C GLY A 681 2.54 -14.55 -31.68
N TYR A 682 2.64 -13.37 -31.04
CA TYR A 682 2.46 -13.19 -29.61
C TYR A 682 1.36 -12.15 -29.36
N LEU A 683 0.53 -12.38 -28.33
CA LEU A 683 -0.42 -11.38 -27.87
C LEU A 683 0.22 -10.56 -26.76
N SER A 684 0.64 -9.34 -27.08
CA SER A 684 1.30 -8.41 -26.17
C SER A 684 0.83 -6.97 -26.42
N ALA A 685 -0.39 -6.68 -25.98
CA ALA A 685 -0.95 -5.34 -26.03
C ALA A 685 -0.89 -4.67 -24.66
N ALA A 686 -0.71 -3.35 -24.61
CA ALA A 686 -0.79 -2.60 -23.35
C ALA A 686 -2.13 -2.86 -22.64
N TYR A 687 -2.10 -2.86 -21.30
CA TYR A 687 -3.26 -3.12 -20.42
C TYR A 687 -3.90 -4.50 -20.55
N ASP A 688 -3.23 -5.45 -21.23
CA ASP A 688 -3.81 -6.74 -21.63
C ASP A 688 -5.14 -6.57 -22.38
N LYS A 689 -5.30 -5.47 -23.13
CA LYS A 689 -6.49 -5.18 -23.94
C LYS A 689 -6.18 -5.25 -25.43
N GLY A 690 -7.00 -6.01 -26.15
CA GLY A 690 -6.99 -6.07 -27.60
C GLY A 690 -8.37 -5.80 -28.19
N VAL A 691 -8.47 -5.86 -29.51
CA VAL A 691 -9.73 -5.73 -30.25
C VAL A 691 -10.07 -7.06 -30.88
N LEU A 692 -11.32 -7.51 -30.70
CA LEU A 692 -11.90 -8.56 -31.53
C LEU A 692 -12.10 -8.02 -32.94
N GLU A 693 -11.11 -8.23 -33.80
CA GLU A 693 -11.05 -7.61 -35.12
C GLU A 693 -11.88 -8.38 -36.14
N HIS A 694 -11.94 -9.71 -36.05
CA HIS A 694 -12.78 -10.52 -36.92
C HIS A 694 -12.93 -11.98 -36.48
N LEU A 695 -13.90 -12.65 -37.10
CA LEU A 695 -13.93 -14.11 -37.21
C LEU A 695 -13.34 -14.53 -38.56
N ALA A 696 -12.45 -15.51 -38.56
CA ALA A 696 -11.86 -16.07 -39.76
C ALA A 696 -12.42 -17.47 -40.05
N PHE A 697 -13.05 -17.62 -41.22
CA PHE A 697 -13.56 -18.89 -41.70
C PHE A 697 -12.65 -19.41 -42.81
N THR A 698 -12.22 -20.65 -42.76
CA THR A 698 -11.39 -21.28 -43.81
C THR A 698 -12.11 -22.52 -44.35
N ILE A 699 -12.11 -22.69 -45.68
CA ILE A 699 -12.79 -23.78 -46.35
C ILE A 699 -12.24 -25.15 -45.92
N THR A 700 -13.12 -26.13 -45.93
CA THR A 700 -12.81 -27.55 -45.76
C THR A 700 -13.06 -28.28 -47.09
N ASP A 701 -14.32 -28.43 -47.47
CA ASP A 701 -14.78 -29.19 -48.65
C ASP A 701 -16.06 -28.64 -49.29
N THR A 702 -16.77 -27.73 -48.63
CA THR A 702 -18.08 -27.24 -49.07
C THR A 702 -17.97 -25.85 -49.68
N ILE A 703 -18.26 -25.70 -50.99
CA ILE A 703 -18.20 -24.41 -51.71
C ILE A 703 -19.27 -23.42 -51.23
N GLY A 704 -20.44 -23.91 -50.81
CA GLY A 704 -21.57 -23.09 -50.35
C GLY A 704 -22.77 -23.09 -51.31
N PRO A 705 -23.82 -22.29 -51.01
CA PRO A 705 -23.86 -21.25 -49.98
C PRO A 705 -23.73 -21.82 -48.57
N ILE A 706 -22.97 -21.12 -47.73
CA ILE A 706 -22.84 -21.37 -46.29
C ILE A 706 -23.61 -20.26 -45.58
N THR A 707 -24.50 -20.65 -44.68
CA THR A 707 -25.21 -19.75 -43.77
C THR A 707 -24.83 -20.14 -42.35
N VAL A 708 -24.26 -19.21 -41.59
CA VAL A 708 -24.02 -19.35 -40.17
C VAL A 708 -24.82 -18.30 -39.43
N TYR A 709 -25.45 -18.71 -38.33
CA TYR A 709 -26.08 -17.81 -37.39
C TYR A 709 -25.15 -17.65 -36.20
N LEU A 710 -24.84 -16.41 -35.83
CA LEU A 710 -24.00 -16.06 -34.69
C LEU A 710 -24.85 -15.40 -33.62
N ASP A 711 -24.58 -15.73 -32.36
CA ASP A 711 -25.25 -15.15 -31.21
C ASP A 711 -24.30 -15.18 -29.99
N GLY A 712 -24.67 -14.49 -28.92
CA GLY A 712 -23.99 -14.54 -27.61
C GLY A 712 -22.47 -14.42 -27.71
N ILE A 713 -21.98 -13.34 -28.34
CA ILE A 713 -20.54 -13.07 -28.38
C ILE A 713 -20.19 -12.38 -27.06
N GLU A 714 -19.38 -13.05 -26.25
CA GLU A 714 -19.17 -12.67 -24.85
C GLU A 714 -17.75 -13.03 -24.38
N GLN A 715 -17.26 -12.35 -23.35
CA GLN A 715 -16.15 -12.83 -22.54
C GLN A 715 -16.72 -13.42 -21.26
N PRO A 716 -16.71 -14.76 -21.10
CA PRO A 716 -17.19 -15.37 -19.87
C PRO A 716 -16.38 -14.93 -18.65
N CYS A 717 -16.99 -15.10 -17.48
CA CYS A 717 -16.27 -14.99 -16.23
C CYS A 717 -15.16 -16.06 -16.17
N PRO A 718 -14.12 -15.85 -15.36
CA PRO A 718 -13.26 -16.94 -14.92
C PRO A 718 -14.11 -18.10 -14.37
N PRO A 719 -13.68 -19.36 -14.55
CA PRO A 719 -14.36 -20.52 -13.98
C PRO A 719 -14.60 -20.35 -12.47
N LYS A 720 -15.78 -20.72 -11.95
CA LYS A 720 -16.12 -20.49 -10.52
C LYS A 720 -15.20 -21.22 -9.53
N ALA A 721 -14.55 -22.28 -9.99
CA ALA A 721 -13.62 -23.09 -9.20
C ALA A 721 -12.15 -22.82 -9.56
N ASP A 722 -11.87 -21.81 -10.39
CA ASP A 722 -10.53 -21.31 -10.70
C ASP A 722 -10.22 -20.18 -9.71
N PHE A 723 -9.62 -20.56 -8.59
CA PHE A 723 -9.39 -19.69 -7.44
C PHE A 723 -8.09 -18.89 -7.55
N ASP A 724 -7.12 -19.34 -8.35
CA ASP A 724 -5.87 -18.62 -8.61
C ASP A 724 -5.90 -17.76 -9.90
N ALA A 725 -6.98 -17.87 -10.68
CA ALA A 725 -7.32 -17.09 -11.86
C ALA A 725 -6.35 -17.30 -13.05
N ASP A 726 -5.79 -18.50 -13.19
CA ASP A 726 -4.89 -18.85 -14.29
C ASP A 726 -5.61 -19.39 -15.54
N GLY A 727 -6.92 -19.65 -15.42
CA GLY A 727 -7.81 -20.05 -16.50
C GLY A 727 -8.05 -21.57 -16.58
N ASP A 728 -7.45 -22.36 -15.71
CA ASP A 728 -7.78 -23.76 -15.50
C ASP A 728 -8.33 -24.06 -14.10
N VAL A 729 -8.74 -25.31 -13.87
CA VAL A 729 -9.16 -25.76 -12.54
C VAL A 729 -8.39 -27.04 -12.26
N ASP A 730 -7.47 -26.97 -11.32
CA ASP A 730 -6.50 -28.02 -11.09
C ASP A 730 -6.23 -28.35 -9.59
N GLN A 731 -5.04 -28.86 -9.26
CA GLN A 731 -4.73 -29.19 -7.87
C GLN A 731 -4.41 -27.96 -6.99
N VAL A 732 -4.02 -26.84 -7.58
CA VAL A 732 -3.79 -25.58 -6.89
C VAL A 732 -5.14 -25.06 -6.38
N ASP A 733 -6.15 -25.02 -7.24
CA ASP A 733 -7.51 -24.65 -6.85
C ASP A 733 -8.13 -25.64 -5.86
N PHE A 734 -7.86 -26.93 -6.03
CA PHE A 734 -8.32 -27.93 -5.06
C PHE A 734 -7.67 -27.69 -3.69
N GLY A 735 -6.44 -27.19 -3.65
CA GLY A 735 -5.76 -26.79 -2.42
C GLY A 735 -6.50 -25.67 -1.68
N PHE A 736 -6.99 -24.68 -2.42
CA PHE A 736 -7.85 -23.61 -1.88
C PHE A 736 -9.19 -24.16 -1.36
N LEU A 737 -9.91 -24.96 -2.17
CA LEU A 737 -11.17 -25.60 -1.75
C LEU A 737 -10.97 -26.45 -0.49
N GLN A 738 -9.91 -27.26 -0.46
CA GLN A 738 -9.56 -28.12 0.66
C GLN A 738 -9.32 -27.30 1.93
N GLY A 739 -8.66 -26.15 1.83
CA GLY A 739 -8.42 -25.23 2.95
C GLY A 739 -9.71 -24.67 3.54
N CYS A 740 -10.78 -24.61 2.75
CA CYS A 740 -12.07 -24.07 3.14
C CYS A 740 -13.08 -25.10 3.63
N LEU A 741 -12.78 -26.40 3.62
CA LEU A 741 -13.73 -27.44 4.07
C LEU A 741 -14.13 -27.24 5.54
N SER A 742 -15.39 -26.85 5.77
CA SER A 742 -15.99 -26.78 7.10
C SER A 742 -16.76 -28.04 7.47
N GLY A 743 -17.27 -28.76 6.46
CA GLY A 743 -18.09 -29.95 6.60
C GLY A 743 -19.58 -29.63 6.73
N THR A 744 -20.42 -30.64 6.46
CA THR A 744 -21.87 -30.47 6.32
C THR A 744 -22.51 -29.82 7.54
N SER A 745 -23.28 -28.76 7.28
CA SER A 745 -23.98 -27.94 8.27
C SER A 745 -23.08 -27.20 9.27
N VAL A 746 -21.80 -27.02 8.95
CA VAL A 746 -20.86 -26.20 9.72
C VAL A 746 -20.60 -24.91 8.94
N PRO A 747 -21.16 -23.76 9.36
CA PRO A 747 -21.02 -22.52 8.60
C PRO A 747 -19.56 -22.16 8.30
N GLN A 748 -19.29 -21.86 7.03
CA GLN A 748 -18.00 -21.37 6.58
C GLN A 748 -18.04 -19.85 6.43
N ASP A 749 -17.96 -19.14 7.56
CA ASP A 749 -18.12 -17.68 7.61
C ASP A 749 -16.82 -16.92 7.31
N ALA A 750 -15.72 -17.63 7.03
CA ALA A 750 -14.43 -17.04 6.74
C ALA A 750 -14.48 -16.25 5.40
N PRO A 751 -14.15 -14.94 5.37
CA PRO A 751 -14.23 -14.11 4.17
C PRO A 751 -13.47 -14.65 2.96
N GLU A 752 -12.31 -15.27 3.20
CA GLU A 752 -11.47 -15.93 2.22
C GLU A 752 -12.13 -17.15 1.58
N CYS A 753 -13.03 -17.84 2.30
CA CYS A 753 -13.68 -19.05 1.84
C CYS A 753 -15.03 -18.83 1.16
N GLN A 754 -15.45 -17.58 0.94
CA GLN A 754 -16.73 -17.32 0.27
C GLN A 754 -16.76 -17.85 -1.18
N ALA A 755 -15.61 -17.85 -1.87
CA ALA A 755 -15.51 -18.41 -3.21
C ALA A 755 -15.62 -19.95 -3.24
N ALA A 756 -15.27 -20.62 -2.13
CA ALA A 756 -15.31 -22.07 -2.01
C ALA A 756 -16.71 -22.64 -1.77
N LYS A 757 -17.71 -21.79 -1.47
CA LYS A 757 -19.14 -22.12 -1.36
C LYS A 757 -19.77 -22.23 -2.74
N LEU A 758 -19.32 -23.24 -3.47
CA LEU A 758 -19.68 -23.49 -4.86
C LEU A 758 -21.17 -23.82 -5.03
N ASP A 759 -21.82 -24.41 -4.02
CA ASP A 759 -23.26 -24.72 -4.05
C ASP A 759 -24.16 -23.59 -3.51
N ALA A 760 -23.54 -22.49 -3.08
CA ALA A 760 -24.15 -21.29 -2.52
C ALA A 760 -24.93 -21.50 -1.21
N ASP A 761 -24.57 -22.52 -0.43
CA ASP A 761 -25.08 -22.71 0.91
C ASP A 761 -24.20 -22.06 1.99
N GLY A 762 -24.42 -22.40 3.26
CA GLY A 762 -23.73 -21.78 4.39
C GLY A 762 -22.34 -22.36 4.68
N ASP A 763 -22.01 -23.52 4.13
CA ASP A 763 -20.83 -24.31 4.46
C ASP A 763 -19.97 -24.63 3.23
N VAL A 764 -18.85 -25.31 3.44
CA VAL A 764 -18.02 -25.83 2.35
C VAL A 764 -17.79 -27.30 2.66
N ASP A 765 -18.42 -28.18 1.90
CA ASP A 765 -18.48 -29.58 2.24
C ASP A 765 -18.30 -30.51 1.04
N ARG A 766 -18.91 -31.69 1.11
CA ARG A 766 -18.84 -32.68 0.04
C ARG A 766 -19.53 -32.18 -1.23
N ASP A 767 -20.59 -31.39 -1.10
CA ASP A 767 -21.36 -30.92 -2.24
C ASP A 767 -20.54 -29.89 -3.03
N ASP A 768 -19.80 -28.99 -2.38
CA ASP A 768 -18.80 -28.14 -3.05
C ASP A 768 -17.66 -28.93 -3.68
N CYS A 769 -17.16 -29.98 -3.00
CA CYS A 769 -16.16 -30.87 -3.60
C CYS A 769 -16.67 -31.55 -4.88
N ASN A 770 -17.94 -31.98 -4.89
CA ASN A 770 -18.53 -32.59 -6.08
C ASN A 770 -18.64 -31.56 -7.21
N LEU A 771 -19.00 -30.32 -6.88
CA LEU A 771 -19.08 -29.21 -7.82
C LEU A 771 -17.70 -28.82 -8.37
N PHE A 772 -16.69 -28.74 -7.53
CA PHE A 772 -15.30 -28.52 -7.93
C PHE A 772 -14.83 -29.60 -8.92
N LEU A 773 -15.10 -30.87 -8.63
CA LEU A 773 -14.75 -31.98 -9.51
C LEU A 773 -15.45 -31.91 -10.88
N MET A 774 -16.59 -31.23 -10.98
CA MET A 774 -17.25 -30.95 -12.26
C MET A 774 -16.54 -29.86 -13.07
N CYS A 775 -15.80 -28.98 -12.42
CA CYS A 775 -14.97 -27.95 -13.06
C CYS A 775 -13.57 -28.43 -13.42
N LEU A 776 -13.03 -29.43 -12.71
CA LEU A 776 -11.64 -29.88 -12.82
C LEU A 776 -11.26 -30.21 -14.27
N SER A 777 -10.33 -29.44 -14.82
CA SER A 777 -9.78 -29.60 -16.16
C SER A 777 -8.32 -30.06 -16.14
N GLY A 778 -7.59 -29.73 -15.08
CA GLY A 778 -6.18 -30.04 -14.89
C GLY A 778 -5.24 -28.94 -15.41
N PRO A 779 -3.94 -29.04 -15.05
CA PRO A 779 -2.97 -27.97 -15.30
C PRO A 779 -2.77 -27.71 -16.79
N GLY A 780 -2.82 -26.43 -17.17
CA GLY A 780 -2.73 -25.91 -18.53
C GLY A 780 -3.93 -26.23 -19.43
N MET A 781 -5.02 -26.80 -18.88
CA MET A 781 -6.21 -27.16 -19.63
C MET A 781 -7.34 -26.20 -19.27
N PRO A 782 -7.80 -25.32 -20.18
CA PRO A 782 -8.82 -24.35 -19.85
C PRO A 782 -10.06 -25.02 -19.24
N ALA A 783 -10.48 -24.58 -18.06
CA ALA A 783 -11.66 -25.13 -17.42
C ALA A 783 -12.93 -24.70 -18.16
N ASP A 784 -13.99 -25.50 -18.06
CA ASP A 784 -15.27 -25.14 -18.67
C ASP A 784 -15.78 -23.86 -17.99
N PRO A 785 -15.88 -22.72 -18.70
CA PRO A 785 -16.33 -21.48 -18.10
C PRO A 785 -17.85 -21.48 -17.79
N ASN A 786 -18.55 -22.60 -18.04
CA ASN A 786 -19.90 -22.87 -17.55
C ASN A 786 -19.96 -23.96 -16.48
N CYS A 787 -18.81 -24.46 -16.01
CA CYS A 787 -18.82 -25.32 -14.86
C CYS A 787 -19.49 -24.53 -13.71
N LEU A 788 -20.51 -25.14 -13.10
CA LEU A 788 -21.28 -24.56 -12.01
C LEU A 788 -22.18 -23.35 -12.39
N ASN A 789 -22.52 -23.20 -13.67
CA ASN A 789 -23.53 -22.24 -14.15
C ASN A 789 -24.92 -22.85 -14.36
#